data_AF-U2DAD4-F1
#
_entry.id   AF-U2DAD4-F1
#
_cell.length_a   1.000
_cell.length_b   1.000
_cell.length_c   1.000
_cell.angle_alpha   90.00
_cell.angle_beta   90.00
_cell.angle_gamma   90.00
#
_symmetry.space_group_name_H-M   'P 1'
#
loop_
_entity.id
_entity.type
_entity.pdbx_description
1 polymer ?
#
loop_
_entity_poly.entity_id
_entity_poly.type
_entity_poly.pdbx_seq_one_letter_code
_entity_poly.pdbx_strand_id
1 'polypeptide(L)'
;MSSEGVNIIYKFIRKGEVVSSQSNDENLRPQKNRIFLDVGNDLSKGIIDQHQGIDGIYINGRQYQNVSGILCACPYLLLENIDEDAKEVEVVMHTEPDFDCFASAYIARELIQNRRLPENYEDLCEYAEAVDSGKMKIENGNVRTLYAVAYAIEEIIREENKNIRRSELDSMCLIRGIQLIEYAMSRLSRLSIGVKSLYNPSIILSDGIFKKEIELLNEDYKRYEKDIDSICKKKIVRLPVKDKAGMLKSVDALFWKKEPSCILHKYWARSDKNSPTGTGYIFTFIPWEPCRLDVDKQKMFSELKIDINRSNRVILSVDPNSDVYLKNLGQLLEKYECIKEKELKIEGKWRDRGILRYQESWCTNNDPWFDGRSFNYTIVDAPRAGSLLSIDEIENVFIEYTKTKVERSINRFVIPFNYDHTKYKKLVNELSKSGIVNRRSFSKERTDYFLGFIKDYLYGKKAKSYTKEDCSPAVHFELKTEQVFLNADKFYLSLFKYGTGVLYFDVEKAGGEEISFEELLKFNKSVSNIFRSETDKIENTLKKHIKDEFVKSLNIEQKELMIWSIMELDRKTVYKHELQEMSYKLSNFMEWDEFNKPDEKIYNIENFASLGFSTNGGAIILVDNDDLDGRVKNKIEQIYNEFQDKYFDIFLLSLQKRNTMIYFAQKLASFKSNRSPAKISKLRTVLLDFMAQGWFSQITNNKFGAEIYQRWEEIFNCSTLYNEVVEQLEIIDDFYNAKNNNKFQFISSIFFPAVTLASIYGVGIIKLETLYTIKEGPNLRQGWIIFGLIGLLACLIMYLGWKFKDRD
;
A
#
# COMPACT_ATOMS: atom_id res chain seq x y z
N MET A 1 -55.91 24.51 -42.52
CA MET A 1 -54.83 25.39 -42.04
C MET A 1 -53.73 25.37 -43.09
N SER A 2 -53.27 26.54 -43.50
CA SER A 2 -52.33 26.75 -44.61
C SER A 2 -51.04 25.98 -44.40
N SER A 3 -50.60 25.27 -45.44
CA SER A 3 -49.45 24.36 -45.51
C SER A 3 -48.09 25.08 -45.54
N GLU A 4 -47.90 26.11 -44.73
CA GLU A 4 -46.57 26.62 -44.43
C GLU A 4 -46.12 25.96 -43.13
N GLY A 5 -45.21 24.99 -43.22
CA GLY A 5 -44.64 24.35 -42.03
C GLY A 5 -43.86 25.36 -41.19
N VAL A 6 -43.87 25.17 -39.86
CA VAL A 6 -43.09 26.00 -38.92
C VAL A 6 -41.60 25.93 -39.29
N ASN A 7 -40.96 27.09 -39.46
CA ASN A 7 -39.53 27.20 -39.70
C ASN A 7 -38.76 26.96 -38.39
N ILE A 8 -37.71 26.13 -38.42
CA ILE A 8 -36.88 25.87 -37.23
C ILE A 8 -35.48 26.44 -37.46
N ILE A 9 -35.05 27.32 -36.55
CA ILE A 9 -33.71 27.91 -36.55
C ILE A 9 -32.89 27.29 -35.43
N TYR A 10 -31.71 26.77 -35.77
CA TYR A 10 -30.78 26.25 -34.78
C TYR A 10 -29.76 27.30 -34.34
N LYS A 11 -29.54 27.41 -33.04
CA LYS A 11 -28.47 28.22 -32.43
C LYS A 11 -27.64 27.37 -31.47
N PHE A 12 -26.43 27.83 -31.19
CA PHE A 12 -25.46 27.09 -30.40
C PHE A 12 -24.86 27.96 -29.30
N ILE A 13 -24.84 27.43 -28.08
CA ILE A 13 -24.18 28.01 -26.90
C ILE A 13 -23.21 27.00 -26.30
N ARG A 14 -22.38 27.37 -25.31
CA ARG A 14 -21.43 26.41 -24.72
C ARG A 14 -22.14 25.39 -23.82
N LYS A 15 -21.63 24.16 -23.77
CA LYS A 15 -22.14 23.13 -22.84
C LYS A 15 -21.98 23.61 -21.39
N GLY A 16 -23.02 23.43 -20.58
CA GLY A 16 -23.07 23.87 -19.17
C GLY A 16 -23.27 25.37 -18.95
N GLU A 17 -23.65 26.14 -19.98
CA GLU A 17 -24.19 27.49 -19.81
C GLU A 17 -25.53 27.46 -19.06
N VAL A 18 -25.75 28.45 -18.21
CA VAL A 18 -26.98 28.57 -17.40
C VAL A 18 -27.91 29.58 -18.05
N VAL A 19 -29.12 29.14 -18.38
CA VAL A 19 -30.18 30.00 -18.92
C VAL A 19 -30.95 30.61 -17.74
N SER A 20 -31.13 31.93 -17.77
CA SER A 20 -31.80 32.65 -16.68
C SER A 20 -32.51 33.89 -17.21
N SER A 21 -33.68 34.18 -16.63
CA SER A 21 -34.40 35.42 -16.90
C SER A 21 -33.60 36.67 -16.52
N GLN A 22 -32.58 36.52 -15.67
CA GLN A 22 -31.69 37.59 -15.22
C GLN A 22 -30.38 37.68 -16.02
N SER A 23 -30.18 36.83 -17.04
CA SER A 23 -28.94 36.86 -17.83
C SER A 23 -28.79 38.19 -18.57
N ASN A 24 -27.56 38.71 -18.61
CA ASN A 24 -27.21 39.90 -19.40
C ASN A 24 -27.05 39.57 -20.89
N ASP A 25 -26.88 38.28 -21.25
CA ASP A 25 -26.87 37.83 -22.63
C ASP A 25 -28.30 37.49 -23.07
N GLU A 26 -28.81 38.18 -24.08
CA GLU A 26 -30.14 37.92 -24.64
C GLU A 26 -30.29 36.52 -25.23
N ASN A 27 -29.19 35.87 -25.63
CA ASN A 27 -29.19 34.49 -26.11
C ASN A 27 -29.42 33.46 -24.99
N LEU A 28 -29.17 33.85 -23.74
CA LEU A 28 -29.33 33.01 -22.56
C LEU A 28 -30.61 33.32 -21.77
N ARG A 29 -31.55 34.07 -22.38
CA ARG A 29 -32.86 34.35 -21.78
C ARG A 29 -33.92 33.37 -22.29
N PRO A 30 -34.73 32.78 -21.39
CA PRO A 30 -35.90 32.02 -21.79
C PRO A 30 -36.92 32.95 -22.44
N GLN A 31 -37.44 32.53 -23.60
CA GLN A 31 -38.41 33.28 -24.40
C GLN A 31 -39.42 32.31 -24.99
N LYS A 32 -40.61 32.81 -25.32
CA LYS A 32 -41.61 32.05 -26.08
C LYS A 32 -41.05 31.72 -27.47
N ASN A 33 -41.35 30.55 -27.99
CA ASN A 33 -40.83 30.02 -29.26
C ASN A 33 -39.31 29.81 -29.30
N ARG A 34 -38.63 29.84 -28.14
CA ARG A 34 -37.22 29.45 -28.00
C ARG A 34 -37.11 28.24 -27.08
N ILE A 35 -36.48 27.17 -27.56
CA ILE A 35 -36.33 25.90 -26.85
C ILE A 35 -34.85 25.60 -26.67
N PHE A 36 -34.41 25.40 -25.44
CA PHE A 36 -33.06 24.95 -25.11
C PHE A 36 -33.08 23.43 -24.90
N LEU A 37 -32.25 22.70 -25.65
CA LEU A 37 -32.16 21.23 -25.62
C LEU A 37 -30.72 20.81 -25.34
N ASP A 38 -30.52 20.03 -24.29
CA ASP A 38 -29.20 19.60 -23.79
C ASP A 38 -28.27 20.76 -23.38
N VAL A 39 -28.90 21.90 -23.07
CA VAL A 39 -28.25 23.11 -22.57
C VAL A 39 -29.19 23.94 -21.71
N GLY A 40 -28.61 24.79 -20.87
CA GLY A 40 -29.33 25.79 -20.08
C GLY A 40 -29.44 25.46 -18.61
N ASN A 41 -29.07 24.24 -18.20
CA ASN A 41 -28.99 23.79 -16.82
C ASN A 41 -30.30 24.06 -16.05
N ASP A 42 -31.46 23.87 -16.71
CA ASP A 42 -32.79 23.91 -16.12
C ASP A 42 -33.66 22.76 -16.69
N LEU A 43 -34.70 22.33 -15.95
CA LEU A 43 -35.75 21.44 -16.45
C LEU A 43 -37.10 22.13 -16.27
N SER A 44 -37.46 22.97 -17.24
CA SER A 44 -38.67 23.78 -17.23
C SER A 44 -39.23 23.97 -18.64
N LYS A 45 -40.32 24.73 -18.78
CA LYS A 45 -40.93 24.95 -20.10
C LYS A 45 -39.97 25.73 -20.99
N GLY A 46 -39.59 25.13 -22.12
CA GLY A 46 -38.61 25.68 -23.05
C GLY A 46 -37.14 25.47 -22.67
N ILE A 47 -36.82 24.84 -21.53
CA ILE A 47 -35.44 24.48 -21.17
C ILE A 47 -35.41 23.03 -20.70
N ILE A 48 -34.79 22.16 -21.49
CA ILE A 48 -34.76 20.72 -21.22
C ILE A 48 -33.29 20.30 -21.17
N ASP A 49 -32.74 20.32 -19.96
CA ASP A 49 -31.38 19.92 -19.66
C ASP A 49 -31.36 19.04 -18.40
N GLN A 50 -30.60 17.96 -18.49
CA GLN A 50 -30.51 16.90 -17.49
C GLN A 50 -29.28 16.98 -16.59
N HIS A 51 -28.31 17.83 -16.92
CA HIS A 51 -27.02 17.90 -16.24
C HIS A 51 -27.09 18.36 -14.77
N GLN A 52 -28.28 18.69 -14.26
CA GLN A 52 -28.54 19.04 -12.86
C GLN A 52 -28.81 17.84 -11.95
N GLY A 53 -29.24 16.71 -12.50
CA GLY A 53 -29.58 15.51 -11.72
C GLY A 53 -28.34 14.67 -11.41
N ILE A 54 -28.07 14.41 -10.12
CA ILE A 54 -27.02 13.47 -9.70
C ILE A 54 -27.31 12.06 -10.22
N ASP A 55 -28.60 11.67 -10.24
CA ASP A 55 -29.08 10.37 -10.68
C ASP A 55 -29.98 10.48 -11.91
N GLY A 56 -29.75 11.47 -12.80
CA GLY A 56 -30.67 11.76 -13.89
C GLY A 56 -32.05 12.23 -13.39
N ILE A 57 -33.06 12.17 -14.26
CA ILE A 57 -34.42 12.66 -13.98
C ILE A 57 -35.41 11.49 -13.96
N TYR A 58 -36.16 11.35 -12.87
CA TYR A 58 -37.19 10.31 -12.74
C TYR A 58 -38.55 10.81 -13.20
N ILE A 59 -39.11 10.19 -14.24
CA ILE A 59 -40.45 10.47 -14.76
C ILE A 59 -41.23 9.16 -14.77
N ASN A 60 -42.36 9.11 -14.07
CA ASN A 60 -43.21 7.92 -13.94
C ASN A 60 -42.45 6.64 -13.51
N GLY A 61 -41.45 6.78 -12.62
CA GLY A 61 -40.65 5.66 -12.12
C GLY A 61 -39.54 5.16 -13.06
N ARG A 62 -39.40 5.73 -14.26
CA ARG A 62 -38.26 5.51 -15.16
C ARG A 62 -37.24 6.63 -14.97
N GLN A 63 -35.98 6.26 -14.85
CA GLN A 63 -34.84 7.17 -14.85
C GLN A 63 -34.48 7.52 -16.30
N TYR A 64 -34.29 8.80 -16.59
CA TYR A 64 -33.82 9.30 -17.88
C TYR A 64 -32.47 9.99 -17.70
N GLN A 65 -31.52 9.62 -18.55
CA GLN A 65 -30.15 10.15 -18.60
C GLN A 65 -29.83 10.79 -19.95
N ASN A 66 -30.82 10.98 -20.82
CA ASN A 66 -30.72 11.76 -22.05
C ASN A 66 -31.91 12.71 -22.27
N VAL A 67 -31.67 13.83 -22.95
CA VAL A 67 -32.69 14.85 -23.27
C VAL A 67 -33.71 14.31 -24.26
N SER A 68 -33.28 13.51 -25.23
CA SER A 68 -34.21 12.85 -26.17
C SER A 68 -35.25 11.98 -25.45
N GLY A 69 -34.86 11.25 -24.40
CA GLY A 69 -35.78 10.47 -23.56
C GLY A 69 -36.74 11.35 -22.74
N ILE A 70 -36.22 12.40 -22.11
CA ILE A 70 -37.04 13.36 -21.34
C ILE A 70 -38.08 14.03 -22.24
N LEU A 71 -37.68 14.43 -23.45
CA LEU A 71 -38.57 15.09 -24.41
C LEU A 71 -39.72 14.17 -24.84
N CYS A 72 -39.48 12.87 -24.99
CA CYS A 72 -40.53 11.89 -25.29
C CYS A 72 -41.46 11.64 -24.09
N ALA A 73 -40.91 11.63 -22.87
CA ALA A 73 -41.67 11.43 -21.64
C ALA A 73 -42.53 12.65 -21.26
N CYS A 74 -42.02 13.85 -21.53
CA CYS A 74 -42.65 15.13 -21.20
C CYS A 74 -42.73 16.10 -22.40
N PRO A 75 -43.46 15.77 -23.50
CA PRO A 75 -43.53 16.63 -24.68
C PRO A 75 -44.09 18.03 -24.39
N TYR A 76 -44.89 18.17 -23.32
CA TYR A 76 -45.45 19.44 -22.88
C TYR A 76 -44.39 20.49 -22.51
N LEU A 77 -43.20 20.07 -22.05
CA LEU A 77 -42.09 20.98 -21.73
C LEU A 77 -41.65 21.77 -22.97
N LEU A 78 -41.73 21.15 -24.15
CA LEU A 78 -41.46 21.80 -25.43
C LEU A 78 -42.73 22.49 -25.96
N LEU A 79 -43.84 21.75 -26.08
CA LEU A 79 -45.03 22.21 -26.81
C LEU A 79 -45.70 23.42 -26.16
N GLU A 80 -45.73 23.50 -24.83
CA GLU A 80 -46.34 24.63 -24.12
C GLU A 80 -45.48 25.91 -24.17
N ASN A 81 -44.22 25.83 -24.61
CA ASN A 81 -43.39 27.02 -24.83
C ASN A 81 -43.49 27.57 -26.26
N ILE A 82 -44.33 26.97 -27.12
CA ILE A 82 -44.52 27.36 -28.51
C ILE A 82 -45.93 27.90 -28.70
N ASP A 83 -46.06 29.05 -29.34
CA ASP A 83 -47.35 29.64 -29.71
C ASP A 83 -48.03 28.81 -30.81
N GLU A 84 -49.36 28.76 -30.80
CA GLU A 84 -50.13 27.98 -31.78
C GLU A 84 -49.94 28.46 -33.22
N ASP A 85 -49.68 29.75 -33.40
CA ASP A 85 -49.47 30.45 -34.69
C ASP A 85 -47.99 30.78 -34.97
N ALA A 86 -47.06 30.18 -34.21
CA ALA A 86 -45.63 30.38 -34.41
C ALA A 86 -45.21 30.01 -35.84
N LYS A 87 -44.70 31.00 -36.58
CA LYS A 87 -44.11 30.78 -37.92
C LYS A 87 -42.67 30.28 -37.84
N GLU A 88 -42.01 30.59 -36.74
CA GLU A 88 -40.60 30.30 -36.51
C GLU A 88 -40.37 29.88 -35.05
N VAL A 89 -39.55 28.85 -34.86
CA VAL A 89 -39.13 28.36 -33.55
C VAL A 89 -37.61 28.27 -33.51
N GLU A 90 -37.01 28.85 -32.48
CA GLU A 90 -35.58 28.78 -32.24
C GLU A 90 -35.26 27.58 -31.34
N VAL A 91 -34.38 26.70 -31.79
CA VAL A 91 -33.87 25.56 -31.01
C VAL A 91 -32.40 25.82 -30.71
N VAL A 92 -32.08 26.00 -29.43
CA VAL A 92 -30.75 26.28 -28.92
C VAL A 92 -30.14 25.00 -28.35
N MET A 93 -28.94 24.65 -28.80
CA MET A 93 -28.20 23.45 -28.39
C MET A 93 -26.77 23.80 -27.97
N HIS A 94 -25.98 22.82 -27.52
CA HIS A 94 -24.56 23.09 -27.27
C HIS A 94 -23.73 23.07 -28.57
N THR A 95 -22.68 23.88 -28.61
CA THR A 95 -21.56 23.75 -29.56
C THR A 95 -20.98 22.35 -29.47
N GLU A 96 -20.43 21.80 -30.57
CA GLU A 96 -20.03 20.39 -30.65
C GLU A 96 -21.21 19.45 -30.41
N PRO A 97 -22.30 19.55 -31.22
CA PRO A 97 -23.50 18.76 -30.99
C PRO A 97 -23.18 17.26 -31.07
N ASP A 98 -23.56 16.55 -30.02
CA ASP A 98 -23.34 15.11 -29.90
C ASP A 98 -24.54 14.30 -30.39
N PHE A 99 -24.52 12.99 -30.14
CA PHE A 99 -25.60 12.11 -30.61
C PHE A 99 -26.95 12.42 -29.94
N ASP A 100 -26.96 12.84 -28.67
CA ASP A 100 -28.22 13.22 -28.01
C ASP A 100 -28.75 14.54 -28.56
N CYS A 101 -27.87 15.47 -28.97
CA CYS A 101 -28.27 16.63 -29.75
C CYS A 101 -28.97 16.23 -31.07
N PHE A 102 -28.42 15.27 -31.82
CA PHE A 102 -29.02 14.81 -33.08
C PHE A 102 -30.40 14.17 -32.86
N ALA A 103 -30.51 13.31 -31.84
CA ALA A 103 -31.75 12.62 -31.50
C ALA A 103 -32.82 13.58 -30.97
N SER A 104 -32.47 14.45 -30.03
CA SER A 104 -33.39 15.42 -29.42
C SER A 104 -33.87 16.46 -30.44
N ALA A 105 -33.01 16.96 -31.32
CA ALA A 105 -33.41 17.88 -32.39
C ALA A 105 -34.36 17.22 -33.40
N TYR A 106 -34.11 15.96 -33.77
CA TYR A 106 -35.01 15.18 -34.64
C TYR A 106 -36.40 15.03 -34.01
N ILE A 107 -36.47 14.62 -32.74
CA ILE A 107 -37.73 14.46 -31.99
C ILE A 107 -38.44 15.80 -31.83
N ALA A 108 -37.71 16.85 -31.46
CA ALA A 108 -38.25 18.20 -31.30
C ALA A 108 -38.88 18.69 -32.60
N ARG A 109 -38.20 18.51 -33.74
CA ARG A 109 -38.74 18.88 -35.05
C ARG A 109 -40.04 18.13 -35.38
N GLU A 110 -40.12 16.82 -35.13
CA GLU A 110 -41.36 16.05 -35.32
C GLU A 110 -42.50 16.54 -34.43
N LEU A 111 -42.21 16.86 -33.16
CA LEU A 111 -43.19 17.43 -32.24
C LEU A 111 -43.64 18.83 -32.66
N ILE A 112 -42.73 19.69 -33.12
CA ILE A 112 -43.05 21.06 -33.56
C ILE A 112 -43.91 21.03 -34.83
N GLN A 113 -43.50 20.24 -35.82
CA GLN A 113 -44.12 20.27 -37.15
C GLN A 113 -45.37 19.39 -37.24
N ASN A 114 -45.35 18.21 -36.60
CA ASN A 114 -46.39 17.20 -36.74
C ASN A 114 -47.20 16.98 -35.46
N ARG A 115 -46.82 17.62 -34.34
CA ARG A 115 -47.47 17.47 -33.02
C ARG A 115 -47.60 15.99 -32.58
N ARG A 116 -46.68 15.14 -33.02
CA ARG A 116 -46.63 13.70 -32.69
C ARG A 116 -45.19 13.24 -32.52
N LEU A 117 -44.99 12.18 -31.74
CA LEU A 117 -43.71 11.50 -31.63
C LEU A 117 -43.43 10.68 -32.90
N PRO A 118 -42.16 10.53 -33.31
CA PRO A 118 -41.80 9.67 -34.44
C PRO A 118 -42.09 8.20 -34.13
N GLU A 119 -42.35 7.40 -35.16
CA GLU A 119 -42.47 5.95 -34.99
C GLU A 119 -41.16 5.36 -34.43
N ASN A 120 -41.27 4.42 -33.49
CA ASN A 120 -40.12 3.78 -32.84
C ASN A 120 -39.22 4.75 -32.04
N TYR A 121 -39.76 5.87 -31.53
CA TYR A 121 -39.00 6.83 -30.74
C TYR A 121 -38.31 6.18 -29.51
N GLU A 122 -38.91 5.14 -28.93
CA GLU A 122 -38.34 4.42 -27.77
C GLU A 122 -36.99 3.79 -28.11
N ASP A 123 -36.86 3.14 -29.27
CA ASP A 123 -35.60 2.58 -29.76
C ASP A 123 -34.52 3.67 -29.90
N LEU A 124 -34.90 4.85 -30.41
CA LEU A 124 -33.98 5.99 -30.57
C LEU A 124 -33.53 6.55 -29.22
N CYS A 125 -34.46 6.74 -28.28
CA CYS A 125 -34.15 7.23 -26.93
C CYS A 125 -33.22 6.25 -26.20
N GLU A 126 -33.49 4.95 -26.25
CA GLU A 126 -32.64 3.94 -25.61
C GLU A 126 -31.25 3.87 -26.25
N TYR A 127 -31.18 3.97 -27.58
CA TYR A 127 -29.91 3.99 -28.28
C TYR A 127 -29.10 5.25 -27.95
N ALA A 128 -29.74 6.43 -27.92
CA ALA A 128 -29.09 7.69 -27.55
C ALA A 128 -28.55 7.64 -26.11
N GLU A 129 -29.31 7.08 -25.16
CA GLU A 129 -28.87 6.89 -23.78
C GLU A 129 -27.65 5.96 -23.69
N ALA A 130 -27.61 4.89 -24.49
CA ALA A 130 -26.46 3.99 -24.55
C ALA A 130 -25.20 4.66 -25.13
N VAL A 131 -25.37 5.58 -26.09
CA VAL A 131 -24.27 6.38 -26.65
C VAL A 131 -23.74 7.38 -25.63
N ASP A 132 -24.62 8.17 -25.02
CA ASP A 132 -24.23 9.23 -24.07
C ASP A 132 -23.58 8.65 -22.80
N SER A 133 -24.13 7.54 -22.30
CA SER A 133 -23.52 6.80 -21.18
C SER A 133 -22.23 6.04 -21.57
N GLY A 134 -21.78 6.13 -22.82
CA GLY A 134 -20.54 5.53 -23.33
C GLY A 134 -20.51 4.00 -23.29
N LYS A 135 -21.69 3.35 -23.24
CA LYS A 135 -21.85 1.88 -23.14
C LYS A 135 -21.63 1.16 -24.46
N MET A 136 -21.64 1.89 -25.58
CA MET A 136 -21.45 1.34 -26.92
C MET A 136 -20.09 0.66 -27.09
N LYS A 137 -20.05 -0.37 -27.94
CA LYS A 137 -18.84 -1.16 -28.25
C LYS A 137 -18.67 -1.32 -29.75
N ILE A 138 -17.41 -1.35 -30.20
CA ILE A 138 -17.06 -1.80 -31.56
C ILE A 138 -16.80 -3.30 -31.48
N GLU A 139 -17.74 -4.11 -31.97
CA GLU A 139 -17.59 -5.56 -32.02
C GLU A 139 -16.94 -5.99 -33.34
N ASN A 140 -15.90 -6.82 -33.26
CA ASN A 140 -15.24 -7.44 -34.43
C ASN A 140 -14.82 -6.43 -35.51
N GLY A 141 -14.41 -5.21 -35.12
CA GLY A 141 -14.02 -4.15 -36.06
C GLY A 141 -15.18 -3.56 -36.87
N ASN A 142 -16.43 -3.85 -36.51
CA ASN A 142 -17.58 -3.31 -37.23
C ASN A 142 -17.85 -1.86 -36.84
N VAL A 143 -17.34 -0.94 -37.67
CA VAL A 143 -17.54 0.51 -37.53
C VAL A 143 -18.85 1.03 -38.12
N ARG A 144 -19.67 0.15 -38.73
CA ARG A 144 -20.93 0.54 -39.38
C ARG A 144 -22.08 0.61 -38.37
N THR A 145 -21.91 1.47 -37.38
CA THR A 145 -22.91 1.75 -36.35
C THR A 145 -23.31 3.23 -36.41
N LEU A 146 -24.50 3.56 -35.92
CA LEU A 146 -24.98 4.95 -35.95
C LEU A 146 -24.08 5.88 -35.15
N TYR A 147 -23.57 5.40 -34.02
CA TYR A 147 -22.74 6.24 -33.16
C TYR A 147 -21.37 6.48 -33.79
N ALA A 148 -20.78 5.46 -34.42
CA ALA A 148 -19.49 5.60 -35.09
C ALA A 148 -19.58 6.59 -36.25
N VAL A 149 -20.63 6.49 -37.08
CA VAL A 149 -20.89 7.46 -38.16
C VAL A 149 -21.11 8.86 -37.60
N ALA A 150 -21.85 9.00 -36.51
CA ALA A 150 -22.05 10.30 -35.85
C ALA A 150 -20.73 10.97 -35.45
N TYR A 151 -19.78 10.23 -34.89
CA TYR A 151 -18.45 10.77 -34.56
C TYR A 151 -17.62 11.16 -35.79
N ALA A 152 -17.85 10.55 -36.95
CA ALA A 152 -17.12 10.85 -38.19
C ALA A 152 -17.65 12.10 -38.93
N ILE A 153 -18.87 12.56 -38.62
CA ILE A 153 -19.52 13.69 -39.32
C ILE A 153 -18.67 14.96 -39.25
N GLU A 154 -18.22 15.35 -38.06
CA GLU A 154 -17.48 16.61 -37.88
C GLU A 154 -16.17 16.60 -38.69
N GLU A 155 -15.44 15.48 -38.65
CA GLU A 155 -14.15 15.35 -39.36
C GLU A 155 -14.34 15.47 -40.87
N ILE A 156 -15.33 14.79 -41.45
CA ILE A 156 -15.64 14.90 -42.88
C ILE A 156 -16.01 16.33 -43.26
N ILE A 157 -16.85 17.01 -42.47
CA ILE A 157 -17.23 18.40 -42.77
C ILE A 157 -16.00 19.31 -42.71
N ARG A 158 -15.10 19.12 -41.75
CA ARG A 158 -13.84 19.89 -41.64
C ARG A 158 -12.90 19.64 -42.82
N GLU A 159 -12.75 18.39 -43.26
CA GLU A 159 -11.93 18.03 -44.42
C GLU A 159 -12.45 18.69 -45.70
N GLU A 160 -13.77 18.74 -45.87
CA GLU A 160 -14.43 19.35 -47.03
C GLU A 160 -14.44 20.89 -46.98
N ASN A 161 -14.46 21.48 -45.77
CA ASN A 161 -14.63 22.92 -45.56
C ASN A 161 -13.49 23.51 -44.71
N LYS A 162 -12.31 23.65 -45.31
CA LYS A 162 -11.16 24.26 -44.65
C LYS A 162 -11.47 25.69 -44.17
N ASN A 163 -11.17 25.98 -42.91
CA ASN A 163 -11.43 27.26 -42.23
C ASN A 163 -12.91 27.59 -41.94
N ILE A 164 -13.79 26.59 -41.90
CA ILE A 164 -15.19 26.76 -41.47
C ILE A 164 -15.27 27.39 -40.06
N ARG A 165 -16.20 28.33 -39.86
CA ARG A 165 -16.44 28.92 -38.53
C ARG A 165 -17.14 27.90 -37.63
N ARG A 166 -16.83 27.91 -36.32
CA ARG A 166 -17.40 26.93 -35.36
C ARG A 166 -18.93 26.88 -35.40
N SER A 167 -19.62 28.03 -35.42
CA SER A 167 -21.09 28.07 -35.47
C SER A 167 -21.68 27.47 -36.75
N GLU A 168 -20.98 27.61 -37.88
CA GLU A 168 -21.37 27.03 -39.16
C GLU A 168 -21.11 25.52 -39.18
N LEU A 169 -19.97 25.10 -38.63
CA LEU A 169 -19.64 23.69 -38.42
C LEU A 169 -20.69 23.00 -37.54
N ASP A 170 -21.01 23.58 -36.38
CA ASP A 170 -22.03 23.04 -35.47
C ASP A 170 -23.39 22.90 -36.17
N SER A 171 -23.78 23.91 -36.96
CA SER A 171 -25.00 23.87 -37.77
C SER A 171 -24.98 22.72 -38.78
N MET A 172 -23.88 22.56 -39.52
CA MET A 172 -23.73 21.50 -40.52
C MET A 172 -23.68 20.11 -39.85
N CYS A 173 -22.99 19.97 -38.73
CA CYS A 173 -22.94 18.73 -37.94
C CYS A 173 -24.33 18.34 -37.47
N LEU A 174 -25.10 19.27 -36.89
CA LEU A 174 -26.46 19.02 -36.43
C LEU A 174 -27.37 18.59 -37.58
N ILE A 175 -27.36 19.32 -38.70
CA ILE A 175 -28.18 18.98 -39.87
C ILE A 175 -27.82 17.59 -40.42
N ARG A 176 -26.52 17.30 -40.54
CA ARG A 176 -26.03 16.00 -41.01
C ARG A 176 -26.35 14.87 -40.02
N GLY A 177 -26.30 15.15 -38.72
CA GLY A 177 -26.71 14.24 -37.66
C GLY A 177 -28.21 13.93 -37.70
N ILE A 178 -29.07 14.94 -37.91
CA ILE A 178 -30.51 14.74 -38.10
C ILE A 178 -30.78 13.86 -39.33
N GLN A 179 -30.07 14.07 -40.45
CA GLN A 179 -30.16 13.21 -41.63
C GLN A 179 -29.76 11.75 -41.31
N LEU A 180 -28.79 11.55 -40.41
CA LEU A 180 -28.38 10.22 -39.97
C LEU A 180 -29.50 9.53 -39.19
N ILE A 181 -30.15 10.25 -38.27
CA ILE A 181 -31.31 9.73 -37.54
C ILE A 181 -32.46 9.42 -38.48
N GLU A 182 -32.84 10.34 -39.38
CA GLU A 182 -33.89 10.10 -40.39
C GLU A 182 -33.62 8.84 -41.23
N TYR A 183 -32.39 8.70 -41.71
CA TYR A 183 -31.97 7.54 -42.48
C TYR A 183 -32.14 6.26 -41.64
N ALA A 184 -31.65 6.27 -40.39
CA ALA A 184 -31.74 5.14 -39.48
C ALA A 184 -33.19 4.72 -39.20
N MET A 185 -34.06 5.69 -38.89
CA MET A 185 -35.46 5.44 -38.56
C MET A 185 -36.25 4.93 -39.77
N SER A 186 -35.97 5.47 -40.96
CA SER A 186 -36.55 4.98 -42.23
C SER A 186 -36.13 3.54 -42.54
N ARG A 187 -34.87 3.17 -42.24
CA ARG A 187 -34.36 1.81 -42.39
C ARG A 187 -34.96 0.86 -41.36
N LEU A 188 -35.00 1.27 -40.08
CA LEU A 188 -35.58 0.49 -38.98
C LEU A 188 -37.02 0.09 -39.28
N SER A 189 -37.82 1.00 -39.83
CA SER A 189 -39.22 0.77 -40.20
C SER A 189 -39.41 -0.27 -41.32
N ARG A 190 -38.36 -0.58 -42.08
CA ARG A 190 -38.37 -1.58 -43.17
C ARG A 190 -37.82 -2.95 -42.73
N LEU A 191 -37.25 -3.05 -41.54
CA LEU A 191 -36.74 -4.31 -41.01
C LEU A 191 -37.87 -5.20 -40.52
N SER A 192 -37.70 -6.51 -40.66
CA SER A 192 -38.65 -7.48 -40.10
C SER A 192 -38.55 -7.49 -38.56
N ILE A 193 -39.66 -7.83 -37.89
CA ILE A 193 -39.80 -7.75 -36.43
C ILE A 193 -38.65 -8.45 -35.67
N GLY A 194 -38.16 -9.59 -36.17
CA GLY A 194 -37.08 -10.35 -35.53
C GLY A 194 -35.67 -9.74 -35.62
N VAL A 195 -35.47 -8.71 -36.44
CA VAL A 195 -34.16 -8.06 -36.64
C VAL A 195 -34.22 -6.53 -36.49
N LYS A 196 -35.38 -6.00 -36.07
CA LYS A 196 -35.65 -4.58 -35.92
C LYS A 196 -34.92 -4.05 -34.68
N SER A 197 -33.77 -3.42 -34.90
CA SER A 197 -32.96 -2.81 -33.84
C SER A 197 -32.00 -1.78 -34.44
N LEU A 198 -31.81 -0.64 -33.76
CA LEU A 198 -30.80 0.36 -34.14
C LEU A 198 -29.36 -0.14 -33.95
N TYR A 199 -29.16 -1.22 -33.19
CA TYR A 199 -27.88 -1.91 -33.03
C TYR A 199 -27.53 -2.82 -34.23
N ASN A 200 -28.48 -3.06 -35.13
CA ASN A 200 -28.27 -3.95 -36.27
C ASN A 200 -27.30 -3.31 -37.29
N PRO A 201 -26.18 -3.98 -37.66
CA PRO A 201 -25.23 -3.46 -38.65
C PRO A 201 -25.84 -3.14 -40.02
N SER A 202 -27.01 -3.71 -40.33
CA SER A 202 -27.72 -3.50 -41.60
C SER A 202 -28.48 -2.16 -41.68
N ILE A 203 -28.53 -1.42 -40.57
CA ILE A 203 -29.08 -0.05 -40.55
C ILE A 203 -28.21 0.86 -41.41
N ILE A 204 -26.88 0.79 -41.24
CA ILE A 204 -25.91 1.58 -41.99
C ILE A 204 -25.32 0.77 -43.15
N LEU A 205 -25.70 1.14 -44.38
CA LEU A 205 -25.21 0.48 -45.59
C LEU A 205 -23.87 1.08 -46.03
N SER A 206 -22.93 0.21 -46.45
CA SER A 206 -21.58 0.61 -46.90
C SER A 206 -21.58 1.54 -48.13
N ASP A 207 -22.51 1.35 -49.08
CA ASP A 207 -22.65 2.19 -50.28
C ASP A 207 -23.82 3.18 -50.16
N GLY A 208 -24.11 3.63 -48.94
CA GLY A 208 -25.18 4.59 -48.65
C GLY A 208 -24.76 6.05 -48.73
N ILE A 209 -25.65 6.94 -48.26
CA ILE A 209 -25.39 8.39 -48.21
C ILE A 209 -24.28 8.80 -47.23
N PHE A 210 -23.86 7.89 -46.34
CA PHE A 210 -22.78 8.06 -45.34
C PHE A 210 -21.49 7.32 -45.72
N LYS A 211 -21.27 7.08 -47.02
CA LYS A 211 -20.13 6.31 -47.50
C LYS A 211 -18.78 6.92 -47.10
N LYS A 212 -18.64 8.26 -47.15
CA LYS A 212 -17.39 8.96 -46.80
C LYS A 212 -17.04 8.78 -45.33
N GLU A 213 -18.04 8.93 -44.45
CA GLU A 213 -17.90 8.70 -43.02
C GLU A 213 -17.47 7.26 -42.74
N ILE A 214 -18.05 6.27 -43.44
CA ILE A 214 -17.66 4.85 -43.30
C ILE A 214 -16.24 4.59 -43.82
N GLU A 215 -15.84 5.18 -44.95
CA GLU A 215 -14.49 5.06 -45.50
C GLU A 215 -13.44 5.61 -44.53
N LEU A 216 -13.68 6.79 -43.95
CA LEU A 216 -12.85 7.37 -42.90
C LEU A 216 -12.72 6.43 -41.68
N LEU A 217 -13.84 5.88 -41.22
CA LEU A 217 -13.86 4.94 -40.08
C LEU A 217 -13.14 3.61 -40.36
N ASN A 218 -13.15 3.12 -41.60
CA ASN A 218 -12.39 1.91 -41.96
C ASN A 218 -10.87 2.13 -41.85
N GLU A 219 -10.41 3.37 -42.01
CA GLU A 219 -9.00 3.73 -41.83
C GLU A 219 -8.67 4.12 -40.39
N ASP A 220 -9.67 4.45 -39.57
CA ASP A 220 -9.51 4.96 -38.21
C ASP A 220 -8.78 3.99 -37.28
N TYR A 221 -9.02 2.68 -37.42
CA TYR A 221 -8.29 1.68 -36.63
C TYR A 221 -6.77 1.71 -36.91
N LYS A 222 -6.35 1.96 -38.15
CA LYS A 222 -4.91 2.11 -38.47
C LYS A 222 -4.31 3.37 -37.84
N ARG A 223 -5.11 4.44 -37.72
CA ARG A 223 -4.72 5.64 -36.97
C ARG A 223 -4.55 5.32 -35.49
N TYR A 224 -5.47 4.54 -34.92
CA TYR A 224 -5.38 4.06 -33.54
C TYR A 224 -4.13 3.20 -33.28
N GLU A 225 -3.83 2.23 -34.15
CA GLU A 225 -2.61 1.40 -34.02
C GLU A 225 -1.35 2.28 -34.02
N LYS A 226 -1.29 3.25 -34.93
CA LYS A 226 -0.20 4.22 -34.97
C LYS A 226 -0.12 5.07 -33.69
N ASP A 227 -1.26 5.50 -33.15
CA ASP A 227 -1.29 6.30 -31.92
C ASP A 227 -0.77 5.50 -30.72
N ILE A 228 -1.17 4.24 -30.58
CA ILE A 228 -0.68 3.36 -29.50
C ILE A 228 0.84 3.29 -29.50
N ASP A 229 1.44 3.07 -30.67
CA ASP A 229 2.87 2.83 -30.78
C ASP A 229 3.69 4.12 -30.65
N SER A 230 3.15 5.26 -31.08
CA SER A 230 3.90 6.50 -31.17
C SER A 230 3.67 7.46 -30.00
N ILE A 231 2.46 7.53 -29.46
CA ILE A 231 2.05 8.61 -28.55
C ILE A 231 1.37 8.12 -27.28
N CYS A 232 1.29 6.81 -27.04
CA CYS A 232 0.70 6.27 -25.82
C CYS A 232 1.74 5.69 -24.85
N LYS A 233 1.38 5.63 -23.57
CA LYS A 233 2.02 4.78 -22.55
C LYS A 233 1.01 3.71 -22.13
N LYS A 234 1.42 2.45 -22.16
CA LYS A 234 0.64 1.30 -21.67
C LYS A 234 1.01 1.05 -20.21
N LYS A 235 0.03 0.94 -19.33
CA LYS A 235 0.25 0.63 -17.91
C LYS A 235 -0.80 -0.36 -17.43
N ILE A 236 -0.49 -1.08 -16.36
CA ILE A 236 -1.49 -1.72 -15.51
C ILE A 236 -1.69 -0.77 -14.32
N VAL A 237 -2.93 -0.36 -14.09
CA VAL A 237 -3.30 0.52 -12.99
C VAL A 237 -4.33 -0.18 -12.14
N ARG A 238 -4.52 0.27 -10.91
CA ARG A 238 -5.47 -0.36 -10.01
C ARG A 238 -6.57 0.62 -9.62
N LEU A 239 -7.83 0.26 -9.89
CA LEU A 239 -8.97 1.16 -9.76
C LEU A 239 -10.05 0.60 -8.84
N PRO A 240 -10.72 1.43 -8.04
CA PRO A 240 -11.82 0.99 -7.18
C PRO A 240 -12.88 0.18 -7.93
N VAL A 241 -13.49 -0.78 -7.25
CA VAL A 241 -14.57 -1.64 -7.77
C VAL A 241 -15.92 -1.13 -7.27
N LYS A 242 -16.90 -1.04 -8.16
CA LYS A 242 -18.30 -0.67 -7.89
C LYS A 242 -18.88 -1.61 -6.83
N ASP A 243 -19.66 -1.05 -5.90
CA ASP A 243 -20.39 -1.77 -4.85
C ASP A 243 -19.54 -2.65 -3.91
N LYS A 244 -18.21 -2.52 -3.97
CA LYS A 244 -17.27 -3.27 -3.12
C LYS A 244 -16.29 -2.30 -2.48
N ALA A 245 -16.75 -1.63 -1.42
CA ALA A 245 -15.95 -0.66 -0.67
C ALA A 245 -14.58 -1.23 -0.28
N GLY A 246 -13.53 -0.52 -0.71
CA GLY A 246 -12.13 -0.87 -0.46
C GLY A 246 -11.53 -1.94 -1.37
N MET A 247 -12.28 -2.49 -2.32
CA MET A 247 -11.70 -3.36 -3.34
C MET A 247 -11.25 -2.50 -4.51
N LEU A 248 -9.99 -2.62 -4.93
CA LEU A 248 -9.58 -2.16 -6.25
C LEU A 248 -9.30 -3.37 -7.16
N LYS A 249 -9.20 -3.13 -8.47
CA LYS A 249 -8.95 -4.14 -9.50
C LYS A 249 -7.87 -3.63 -10.44
N SER A 250 -6.89 -4.49 -10.72
CA SER A 250 -5.89 -4.24 -11.75
C SER A 250 -6.57 -4.26 -13.12
N VAL A 251 -6.38 -3.20 -13.89
CA VAL A 251 -6.92 -3.05 -15.24
C VAL A 251 -5.87 -2.48 -16.17
N ASP A 252 -5.99 -2.83 -17.46
CA ASP A 252 -5.16 -2.23 -18.50
C ASP A 252 -5.55 -0.77 -18.71
N ALA A 253 -4.53 0.08 -18.77
CA ALA A 253 -4.64 1.51 -18.90
C ALA A 253 -3.83 2.04 -20.08
N LEU A 254 -4.41 2.98 -20.81
CA LEU A 254 -3.78 3.65 -21.93
C LEU A 254 -3.72 5.15 -21.68
N PHE A 255 -2.51 5.70 -21.67
CA PHE A 255 -2.25 7.13 -21.46
C PHE A 255 -1.75 7.76 -22.75
N TRP A 256 -2.57 8.60 -23.37
CA TRP A 256 -2.14 9.40 -24.50
C TRP A 256 -1.29 10.57 -24.02
N LYS A 257 -0.18 10.85 -24.73
CA LYS A 257 0.71 11.99 -24.45
C LYS A 257 0.24 13.29 -25.10
N LYS A 258 -0.62 13.19 -26.12
CA LYS A 258 -1.25 14.28 -26.86
C LYS A 258 -2.56 13.77 -27.48
N GLU A 259 -3.34 14.67 -28.06
CA GLU A 259 -4.62 14.35 -28.67
C GLU A 259 -4.52 13.15 -29.65
N PRO A 260 -5.43 12.16 -29.55
CA PRO A 260 -5.49 11.04 -30.48
C PRO A 260 -5.73 11.52 -31.92
N SER A 261 -5.10 10.86 -32.89
CA SER A 261 -5.40 11.09 -34.31
C SER A 261 -6.58 10.25 -34.82
N CYS A 262 -6.97 9.23 -34.06
CA CYS A 262 -8.16 8.43 -34.32
C CYS A 262 -9.41 8.99 -33.62
N ILE A 263 -10.54 8.87 -34.33
CA ILE A 263 -11.84 9.38 -33.93
C ILE A 263 -12.43 8.51 -32.82
N LEU A 264 -12.41 7.18 -32.99
CA LEU A 264 -13.01 6.23 -32.05
C LEU A 264 -12.02 5.73 -31.00
N HIS A 265 -11.03 6.54 -30.62
CA HIS A 265 -9.92 6.20 -29.72
C HIS A 265 -10.33 5.43 -28.45
N LYS A 266 -11.39 5.86 -27.72
CA LYS A 266 -11.89 5.16 -26.52
C LYS A 266 -12.42 3.77 -26.84
N TYR A 267 -13.20 3.66 -27.92
CA TYR A 267 -13.85 2.41 -28.31
C TYR A 267 -12.83 1.40 -28.82
N TRP A 268 -11.86 1.85 -29.63
CA TRP A 268 -10.75 1.01 -30.05
C TRP A 268 -9.95 0.49 -28.87
N ALA A 269 -9.59 1.37 -27.93
CA ALA A 269 -8.86 1.00 -26.74
C ALA A 269 -9.57 -0.06 -25.88
N ARG A 270 -10.88 0.08 -25.67
CA ARG A 270 -11.68 -0.90 -24.93
C ARG A 270 -11.84 -2.24 -25.66
N SER A 271 -11.71 -2.25 -27.00
CA SER A 271 -11.80 -3.46 -27.81
C SER A 271 -10.46 -4.11 -28.15
N ASP A 272 -9.34 -3.46 -27.78
CA ASP A 272 -8.00 -3.89 -28.19
C ASP A 272 -7.55 -5.16 -27.45
N LYS A 273 -7.58 -6.27 -28.19
CA LYS A 273 -7.12 -7.59 -27.70
C LYS A 273 -5.59 -7.69 -27.55
N ASN A 274 -4.84 -6.70 -28.03
CA ASN A 274 -3.39 -6.60 -27.84
C ASN A 274 -3.00 -5.87 -26.54
N SER A 275 -3.98 -5.45 -25.74
CA SER A 275 -3.76 -5.00 -24.37
C SER A 275 -3.06 -6.08 -23.52
N PRO A 276 -2.29 -5.70 -22.48
CA PRO A 276 -1.49 -6.66 -21.70
C PRO A 276 -2.25 -7.88 -21.16
N THR A 277 -3.51 -7.72 -20.77
CA THR A 277 -4.39 -8.80 -20.28
C THR A 277 -5.30 -9.37 -21.36
N GLY A 278 -5.32 -8.78 -22.55
CA GLY A 278 -6.19 -9.16 -23.67
C GLY A 278 -7.66 -8.77 -23.50
N THR A 279 -8.02 -8.00 -22.47
CA THR A 279 -9.41 -7.60 -22.19
C THR A 279 -9.78 -6.20 -22.71
N GLY A 280 -8.84 -5.50 -23.35
CA GLY A 280 -8.96 -4.09 -23.71
C GLY A 280 -8.45 -3.17 -22.60
N TYR A 281 -8.08 -1.95 -22.97
CA TYR A 281 -7.73 -0.89 -22.03
C TYR A 281 -9.00 -0.32 -21.40
N ILE A 282 -9.31 -0.79 -20.19
CA ILE A 282 -10.49 -0.37 -19.43
C ILE A 282 -10.36 1.10 -19.04
N PHE A 283 -9.17 1.57 -18.69
CA PHE A 283 -8.91 2.97 -18.34
C PHE A 283 -8.21 3.71 -19.48
N THR A 284 -8.66 4.94 -19.74
CA THR A 284 -8.07 5.83 -20.73
C THR A 284 -7.81 7.21 -20.11
N PHE A 285 -6.61 7.73 -20.36
CA PHE A 285 -6.22 9.12 -20.06
C PHE A 285 -5.96 9.83 -21.38
N ILE A 286 -6.79 10.82 -21.71
CA ILE A 286 -6.82 11.45 -23.04
C ILE A 286 -6.68 12.96 -22.89
N PRO A 287 -5.52 13.55 -23.24
CA PRO A 287 -5.37 14.98 -23.34
C PRO A 287 -6.04 15.50 -24.62
N TRP A 288 -6.59 16.70 -24.54
CA TRP A 288 -7.24 17.42 -25.65
C TRP A 288 -6.57 18.77 -25.88
N GLU A 289 -6.84 19.37 -27.04
CA GLU A 289 -6.41 20.73 -27.35
C GLU A 289 -6.71 21.73 -26.21
N PRO A 290 -5.83 22.73 -26.02
CA PRO A 290 -5.98 23.69 -24.93
C PRO A 290 -7.29 24.46 -25.01
N CYS A 291 -7.99 24.58 -23.87
CA CYS A 291 -9.08 25.54 -23.72
C CYS A 291 -8.58 26.94 -24.07
N ARG A 292 -9.23 27.60 -25.04
CA ARG A 292 -8.94 29.00 -25.38
C ARG A 292 -9.24 29.89 -24.19
N LEU A 293 -8.19 30.47 -23.62
CA LEU A 293 -8.30 31.43 -22.52
C LEU A 293 -8.86 32.75 -23.02
N ASP A 294 -9.67 33.41 -22.20
CA ASP A 294 -10.05 34.80 -22.43
C ASP A 294 -8.85 35.74 -22.31
N VAL A 295 -9.01 36.98 -22.80
CA VAL A 295 -7.92 37.97 -22.88
C VAL A 295 -7.35 38.32 -21.50
N ASP A 296 -8.21 38.37 -20.48
CA ASP A 296 -7.80 38.72 -19.12
C ASP A 296 -6.95 37.60 -18.49
N LYS A 297 -7.33 36.34 -18.71
CA LYS A 297 -6.54 35.17 -18.34
C LYS A 297 -5.24 35.10 -19.12
N GLN A 298 -5.24 35.34 -20.43
CA GLN A 298 -4.00 35.40 -21.22
C GLN A 298 -3.03 36.44 -20.67
N LYS A 299 -3.54 37.63 -20.31
CA LYS A 299 -2.74 38.70 -19.70
C LYS A 299 -2.20 38.29 -18.33
N MET A 300 -3.06 37.75 -17.46
CA MET A 300 -2.67 37.28 -16.12
C MET A 300 -1.52 36.26 -16.20
N PHE A 301 -1.60 35.28 -17.09
CA PHE A 301 -0.56 34.27 -17.21
C PHE A 301 0.73 34.81 -17.84
N SER A 302 0.62 35.76 -18.77
CA SER A 302 1.78 36.46 -19.34
C SER A 302 2.55 37.21 -18.26
N GLU A 303 1.84 37.89 -17.36
CA GLU A 303 2.41 38.56 -16.19
C GLU A 303 3.08 37.58 -15.21
N LEU A 304 2.49 36.39 -15.04
CA LEU A 304 3.03 35.31 -14.20
C LEU A 304 4.15 34.50 -14.87
N LYS A 305 4.46 34.78 -16.16
CA LYS A 305 5.43 34.03 -16.98
C LYS A 305 5.16 32.53 -17.01
N ILE A 306 3.88 32.15 -16.96
CA ILE A 306 3.45 30.76 -17.13
C ILE A 306 3.33 30.53 -18.63
N ASP A 307 3.89 29.43 -19.16
CA ASP A 307 3.74 29.09 -20.58
C ASP A 307 2.29 28.65 -20.83
N ILE A 308 1.53 29.53 -21.47
CA ILE A 308 0.06 29.44 -21.61
C ILE A 308 -0.38 28.70 -22.86
N ASN A 309 0.55 28.16 -23.65
CA ASN A 309 0.18 27.40 -24.84
C ASN A 309 -0.59 26.10 -24.50
N ARG A 310 -0.85 25.80 -23.22
CA ARG A 310 -1.45 24.56 -22.75
C ARG A 310 -2.25 24.75 -21.45
N SER A 311 -3.49 25.23 -21.53
CA SER A 311 -4.47 24.80 -20.53
C SER A 311 -4.72 23.31 -20.79
N ASN A 312 -4.35 22.45 -19.84
CA ASN A 312 -4.33 21.01 -20.09
C ASN A 312 -5.74 20.47 -19.88
N ARG A 313 -6.51 20.31 -20.96
CA ARG A 313 -7.76 19.56 -20.87
C ARG A 313 -7.42 18.07 -20.94
N VAL A 314 -7.79 17.33 -19.90
CA VAL A 314 -7.60 15.87 -19.85
C VAL A 314 -8.91 15.22 -19.44
N ILE A 315 -9.31 14.21 -20.20
CA ILE A 315 -10.42 13.33 -19.87
C ILE A 315 -9.86 12.00 -19.39
N LEU A 316 -10.23 11.63 -18.17
CA LEU A 316 -9.93 10.33 -17.57
C LEU A 316 -11.23 9.53 -17.58
N SER A 317 -11.23 8.32 -18.12
CA SER A 317 -12.45 7.51 -18.13
C SER A 317 -12.17 6.02 -18.01
N VAL A 318 -13.13 5.30 -17.46
CA VAL A 318 -13.19 3.83 -17.48
C VAL A 318 -14.27 3.33 -18.42
N ASP A 319 -14.22 2.07 -18.85
CA ASP A 319 -15.33 1.42 -19.54
C ASP A 319 -16.57 1.38 -18.60
N PRO A 320 -17.70 2.02 -18.97
CA PRO A 320 -18.92 2.00 -18.17
C PRO A 320 -19.47 0.60 -17.91
N ASN A 321 -19.18 -0.36 -18.81
CA ASN A 321 -19.56 -1.77 -18.67
C ASN A 321 -18.65 -2.56 -17.71
N SER A 322 -17.54 -1.95 -17.26
CA SER A 322 -16.67 -2.56 -16.26
C SER A 322 -17.24 -2.41 -14.84
N ASP A 323 -16.69 -3.22 -13.94
CA ASP A 323 -16.96 -3.18 -12.51
C ASP A 323 -16.09 -2.13 -11.78
N VAL A 324 -15.33 -1.27 -12.49
CA VAL A 324 -14.49 -0.22 -11.86
C VAL A 324 -15.04 1.19 -12.07
N TYR A 325 -14.58 2.14 -11.27
CA TYR A 325 -15.02 3.53 -11.25
C TYR A 325 -13.92 4.47 -10.73
N LEU A 326 -14.11 5.77 -10.91
CA LEU A 326 -13.16 6.86 -10.62
C LEU A 326 -13.65 7.76 -9.48
N LYS A 327 -14.50 7.25 -8.59
CA LYS A 327 -15.06 8.04 -7.49
C LYS A 327 -13.95 8.65 -6.64
N ASN A 328 -14.11 9.92 -6.29
CA ASN A 328 -13.15 10.78 -5.57
C ASN A 328 -11.92 11.24 -6.36
N LEU A 329 -11.64 10.71 -7.57
CA LEU A 329 -10.50 11.18 -8.38
C LEU A 329 -10.66 12.66 -8.77
N GLY A 330 -11.86 13.08 -9.19
CA GLY A 330 -12.14 14.49 -9.50
C GLY A 330 -11.95 15.41 -8.28
N GLN A 331 -12.30 14.94 -7.08
CA GLN A 331 -12.10 15.70 -5.84
C GLN A 331 -10.62 15.84 -5.49
N LEU A 332 -9.84 14.78 -5.69
CA LEU A 332 -8.39 14.80 -5.48
C LEU A 332 -7.71 15.75 -6.48
N LEU A 333 -8.09 15.70 -7.75
CA LEU A 333 -7.59 16.63 -8.76
C LEU A 333 -7.94 18.08 -8.41
N GLU A 334 -9.17 18.34 -7.94
CA GLU A 334 -9.58 19.67 -7.48
C GLU A 334 -8.78 20.17 -6.28
N LYS A 335 -8.44 19.29 -5.33
CA LYS A 335 -7.55 19.61 -4.19
C LYS A 335 -6.19 20.09 -4.69
N TYR A 336 -5.59 19.37 -5.65
CA TYR A 336 -4.30 19.75 -6.25
C TYR A 336 -4.37 21.03 -7.09
N GLU A 337 -5.47 21.23 -7.83
CA GLU A 337 -5.75 22.46 -8.58
C GLU A 337 -5.78 23.67 -7.63
N CYS A 338 -6.49 23.55 -6.51
CA CYS A 338 -6.57 24.61 -5.49
C CYS A 338 -5.22 24.88 -4.80
N ILE A 339 -4.38 23.87 -4.59
CA ILE A 339 -3.00 24.06 -4.10
C ILE A 339 -2.21 24.88 -5.12
N LYS A 340 -2.30 24.54 -6.41
CA LYS A 340 -1.61 25.27 -7.49
C LYS A 340 -2.06 26.73 -7.60
N GLU A 341 -3.37 27.00 -7.47
CA GLU A 341 -3.91 28.36 -7.43
C GLU A 341 -3.30 29.20 -6.29
N LYS A 342 -3.12 28.59 -5.11
CA LYS A 342 -2.52 29.25 -3.94
C LYS A 342 -1.03 29.52 -4.13
N GLU A 343 -0.29 28.55 -4.67
CA GLU A 343 1.13 28.71 -5.00
C GLU A 343 1.36 29.86 -5.99
N LEU A 344 0.48 29.97 -7.00
CA LEU A 344 0.50 31.02 -8.02
C LEU A 344 -0.14 32.35 -7.57
N LYS A 345 -0.78 32.38 -6.39
CA LYS A 345 -1.48 33.55 -5.83
C LYS A 345 -2.59 34.11 -6.73
N ILE A 346 -3.34 33.20 -7.36
CA ILE A 346 -4.47 33.50 -8.26
C ILE A 346 -5.81 32.93 -7.78
N GLU A 347 -5.87 32.50 -6.52
CA GLU A 347 -7.10 32.05 -5.86
C GLU A 347 -8.23 33.10 -6.03
N GLY A 348 -9.37 32.65 -6.54
CA GLY A 348 -10.54 33.50 -6.84
C GLY A 348 -10.42 34.38 -8.09
N LYS A 349 -9.25 34.43 -8.75
CA LYS A 349 -9.05 35.10 -10.05
C LYS A 349 -9.16 34.12 -11.22
N TRP A 350 -8.72 32.88 -11.03
CA TRP A 350 -8.76 31.84 -12.07
C TRP A 350 -10.18 31.31 -12.30
N ARG A 351 -10.87 31.00 -11.20
CA ARG A 351 -12.23 30.47 -11.15
C ARG A 351 -13.06 31.23 -10.14
N ASP A 352 -14.33 31.45 -10.46
CA ASP A 352 -15.24 32.20 -9.61
C ASP A 352 -15.67 31.35 -8.41
N ARG A 353 -15.63 31.97 -7.22
CA ARG A 353 -15.98 31.35 -5.94
C ARG A 353 -17.30 31.87 -5.37
N GLY A 354 -17.95 32.80 -6.06
CA GLY A 354 -19.25 33.35 -5.66
C GLY A 354 -20.42 32.38 -5.86
N ILE A 355 -20.27 31.43 -6.79
CA ILE A 355 -21.26 30.39 -7.08
C ILE A 355 -20.57 29.04 -7.01
N LEU A 356 -21.15 28.08 -6.30
CA LEU A 356 -20.62 26.71 -6.25
C LEU A 356 -21.32 25.84 -7.29
N ARG A 357 -20.55 25.05 -8.05
CA ARG A 357 -21.14 24.07 -8.97
C ARG A 357 -21.84 22.94 -8.21
N TYR A 358 -21.25 22.50 -7.10
CA TYR A 358 -21.80 21.44 -6.23
C TYR A 358 -21.91 21.94 -4.79
N GLN A 359 -22.97 21.53 -4.09
CA GLN A 359 -23.21 21.84 -2.68
C GLN A 359 -22.44 20.87 -1.76
N GLU A 360 -21.16 20.67 -2.04
CA GLU A 360 -20.27 19.76 -1.29
C GLU A 360 -19.04 20.51 -0.78
N SER A 361 -18.52 20.11 0.38
CA SER A 361 -17.46 20.86 1.08
C SER A 361 -16.13 20.97 0.32
N TRP A 362 -15.86 20.05 -0.62
CA TRP A 362 -14.65 20.09 -1.45
C TRP A 362 -14.79 21.03 -2.65
N CYS A 363 -16.01 21.34 -3.09
CA CYS A 363 -16.27 22.21 -4.22
C CYS A 363 -16.28 23.67 -3.75
N THR A 364 -15.25 24.43 -4.12
CA THR A 364 -15.07 25.81 -3.66
C THR A 364 -15.29 26.87 -4.74
N ASN A 365 -15.71 26.47 -5.94
CA ASN A 365 -15.85 27.32 -7.12
C ASN A 365 -16.93 26.81 -8.10
N ASN A 366 -17.20 27.58 -9.16
CA ASN A 366 -18.22 27.28 -10.17
C ASN A 366 -17.75 26.37 -11.32
N ASP A 367 -16.46 26.04 -11.36
CA ASP A 367 -15.83 25.26 -12.42
C ASP A 367 -14.81 24.25 -11.85
N PRO A 368 -15.20 23.38 -10.91
CA PRO A 368 -14.32 22.34 -10.39
C PRO A 368 -14.09 21.25 -11.44
N TRP A 369 -13.11 20.39 -11.20
CA TRP A 369 -13.00 19.10 -11.90
C TRP A 369 -14.35 18.36 -11.87
N PHE A 370 -14.80 17.89 -13.03
CA PHE A 370 -16.02 17.08 -13.12
C PHE A 370 -15.72 15.67 -12.62
N ASP A 371 -16.47 15.17 -11.64
CA ASP A 371 -16.19 13.89 -10.97
C ASP A 371 -16.99 12.70 -11.51
N GLY A 372 -17.82 12.91 -12.53
CA GLY A 372 -18.58 11.84 -13.17
C GLY A 372 -19.77 11.33 -12.38
N ARG A 373 -20.22 12.02 -11.32
CA ARG A 373 -21.35 11.58 -10.47
C ARG A 373 -22.60 11.18 -11.26
N SER A 374 -22.97 11.94 -12.29
CA SER A 374 -24.13 11.65 -13.17
C SER A 374 -23.92 10.46 -14.10
N PHE A 375 -22.70 9.92 -14.15
CA PHE A 375 -22.30 8.78 -14.98
C PHE A 375 -21.69 7.66 -14.14
N ASN A 376 -22.17 7.45 -12.90
CA ASN A 376 -21.65 6.42 -11.99
C ASN A 376 -20.13 6.48 -11.79
N TYR A 377 -19.56 7.69 -11.81
CA TYR A 377 -18.14 7.97 -11.67
C TYR A 377 -17.26 7.27 -12.73
N THR A 378 -17.77 7.06 -13.96
CA THR A 378 -16.98 6.42 -15.03
C THR A 378 -16.11 7.39 -15.82
N ILE A 379 -16.24 8.69 -15.59
CA ILE A 379 -15.51 9.74 -16.30
C ILE A 379 -15.15 10.88 -15.33
N VAL A 380 -13.98 11.48 -15.55
CA VAL A 380 -13.52 12.70 -14.91
C VAL A 380 -13.02 13.61 -16.03
N ASP A 381 -13.49 14.86 -16.06
CA ASP A 381 -13.08 15.86 -17.07
C ASP A 381 -12.52 17.11 -16.37
N ALA A 382 -11.59 17.75 -17.04
CA ALA A 382 -10.96 18.99 -16.58
C ALA A 382 -11.98 20.13 -16.48
N PRO A 383 -11.70 21.17 -15.67
CA PRO A 383 -12.47 22.42 -15.65
C PRO A 383 -12.66 23.02 -17.05
N ARG A 384 -13.76 23.77 -17.27
CA ARG A 384 -14.01 24.46 -18.56
C ARG A 384 -12.93 25.51 -18.86
N ALA A 385 -12.43 26.17 -17.82
CA ALA A 385 -11.28 27.08 -17.93
C ALA A 385 -9.97 26.36 -18.30
N GLY A 386 -9.95 25.03 -18.25
CA GLY A 386 -8.77 24.17 -18.31
C GLY A 386 -8.11 23.99 -16.94
N SER A 387 -7.18 23.05 -16.86
CA SER A 387 -6.40 22.76 -15.66
C SER A 387 -5.09 23.56 -15.63
N LEU A 388 -4.73 24.09 -14.45
CA LEU A 388 -3.40 24.64 -14.13
C LEU A 388 -2.35 23.55 -13.95
N LEU A 389 -2.78 22.33 -13.60
CA LEU A 389 -1.91 21.17 -13.55
C LEU A 389 -1.44 20.80 -14.97
N SER A 390 -0.15 20.53 -15.11
CA SER A 390 0.45 19.92 -16.29
C SER A 390 -0.07 18.50 -16.51
N ILE A 391 0.04 17.98 -17.74
CA ILE A 391 -0.33 16.60 -18.06
C ILE A 391 0.39 15.60 -17.13
N ASP A 392 1.68 15.83 -16.86
CA ASP A 392 2.46 14.98 -15.96
C ASP A 392 1.99 15.11 -14.49
N GLU A 393 1.63 16.31 -14.03
CA GLU A 393 1.02 16.49 -12.70
C GLU A 393 -0.32 15.75 -12.58
N ILE A 394 -1.20 15.83 -13.59
CA ILE A 394 -2.48 15.09 -13.61
C ILE A 394 -2.23 13.57 -13.62
N GLU A 395 -1.28 13.09 -14.42
CA GLU A 395 -0.87 11.67 -14.43
C GLU A 395 -0.36 11.25 -13.04
N ASN A 396 0.46 12.08 -12.38
CA ASN A 396 0.99 11.80 -11.05
C ASN A 396 -0.12 11.75 -9.97
N VAL A 397 -1.07 12.69 -9.99
CA VAL A 397 -2.22 12.68 -9.08
C VAL A 397 -3.06 11.42 -9.31
N PHE A 398 -3.26 11.01 -10.55
CA PHE A 398 -3.94 9.75 -10.85
C PHE A 398 -3.15 8.54 -10.31
N ILE A 399 -1.83 8.48 -10.50
CA ILE A 399 -1.02 7.38 -9.96
C ILE A 399 -1.10 7.35 -8.44
N GLU A 400 -1.06 8.51 -7.78
CA GLU A 400 -1.24 8.62 -6.33
C GLU A 400 -2.60 8.12 -5.86
N TYR A 401 -3.67 8.45 -6.60
CA TYR A 401 -5.02 7.94 -6.35
C TYR A 401 -5.10 6.41 -6.35
N THR A 402 -4.21 5.73 -7.09
CA THR A 402 -4.15 4.25 -7.14
C THR A 402 -3.26 3.60 -6.07
N LYS A 403 -2.62 4.39 -5.21
CA LYS A 403 -1.73 3.88 -4.15
C LYS A 403 -2.48 3.66 -2.84
N THR A 404 -1.98 2.70 -2.08
CA THR A 404 -2.49 2.42 -0.75
C THR A 404 -2.05 3.48 0.25
N LYS A 405 -3.01 4.11 0.93
CA LYS A 405 -2.76 5.18 1.90
C LYS A 405 -2.62 4.60 3.31
N VAL A 406 -1.68 5.15 4.06
CA VAL A 406 -1.41 4.79 5.46
C VAL A 406 -2.03 5.85 6.35
N GLU A 407 -3.01 5.47 7.17
CA GLU A 407 -3.67 6.34 8.14
C GLU A 407 -2.78 6.59 9.36
N ARG A 408 -2.16 5.51 9.85
CA ARG A 408 -1.29 5.53 11.03
C ARG A 408 -0.17 4.54 10.87
N SER A 409 1.04 4.91 11.28
CA SER A 409 2.12 3.94 11.40
C SER A 409 3.06 4.22 12.56
N ILE A 410 3.53 3.13 13.18
CA ILE A 410 4.64 3.11 14.14
C ILE A 410 5.67 2.12 13.60
N ASN A 411 6.86 2.61 13.30
CA ASN A 411 8.01 1.76 12.97
C ASN A 411 8.97 1.77 14.16
N ARG A 412 9.04 0.66 14.88
CA ARG A 412 9.99 0.46 15.97
C ARG A 412 11.24 -0.22 15.42
N PHE A 413 12.35 0.49 15.42
CA PHE A 413 13.64 -0.03 14.97
C PHE A 413 14.37 -0.66 16.15
N VAL A 414 14.82 -1.91 15.99
CA VAL A 414 15.34 -2.75 17.07
C VAL A 414 16.78 -3.16 16.76
N ILE A 415 17.68 -2.92 17.71
CA ILE A 415 19.11 -3.17 17.61
C ILE A 415 19.50 -4.13 18.74
N PRO A 416 19.54 -5.45 18.48
CA PRO A 416 20.12 -6.40 19.41
C PRO A 416 21.64 -6.20 19.53
N PHE A 417 22.16 -6.39 20.73
CA PHE A 417 23.61 -6.40 20.97
C PHE A 417 23.95 -7.41 22.07
N ASN A 418 25.21 -7.83 22.09
CA ASN A 418 25.72 -8.71 23.14
C ASN A 418 26.65 -7.95 24.09
N TYR A 419 26.71 -8.38 25.34
CA TYR A 419 27.63 -7.85 26.33
C TYR A 419 28.10 -8.96 27.29
N ASP A 420 29.11 -8.67 28.10
CA ASP A 420 29.59 -9.62 29.10
C ASP A 420 28.56 -9.75 30.25
N HIS A 421 27.88 -10.90 30.33
CA HIS A 421 26.88 -11.21 31.36
C HIS A 421 27.38 -10.94 32.80
N THR A 422 28.68 -11.08 33.06
CA THR A 422 29.26 -10.80 34.39
C THR A 422 29.16 -9.33 34.78
N LYS A 423 29.02 -8.43 33.80
CA LYS A 423 28.84 -7.00 34.02
C LYS A 423 27.39 -6.60 34.29
N TYR A 424 26.41 -7.49 34.13
CA TYR A 424 24.98 -7.15 34.21
C TYR A 424 24.61 -6.29 35.42
N LYS A 425 24.99 -6.73 36.63
CA LYS A 425 24.70 -5.99 37.87
C LYS A 425 25.35 -4.60 37.89
N LYS A 426 26.57 -4.46 37.39
CA LYS A 426 27.27 -3.18 37.28
C LYS A 426 26.52 -2.26 36.30
N LEU A 427 26.16 -2.78 35.12
CA LEU A 427 25.44 -2.03 34.08
C LEU A 427 24.09 -1.51 34.59
N VAL A 428 23.27 -2.38 35.20
CA VAL A 428 21.95 -2.01 35.74
C VAL A 428 22.07 -0.94 36.84
N ASN A 429 23.05 -1.10 37.75
CA ASN A 429 23.28 -0.15 38.84
C ASN A 429 23.76 1.22 38.34
N GLU A 430 24.59 1.26 37.29
CA GLU A 430 25.06 2.51 36.69
C GLU A 430 23.95 3.24 35.95
N LEU A 431 23.17 2.52 35.13
CA LEU A 431 22.02 3.09 34.42
C LEU A 431 20.97 3.63 35.40
N SER A 432 20.71 2.92 36.50
CA SER A 432 19.75 3.38 37.51
C SER A 432 20.21 4.65 38.25
N LYS A 433 21.51 4.97 38.23
CA LYS A 433 22.09 6.14 38.91
C LYS A 433 22.32 7.34 37.99
N SER A 434 22.27 7.16 36.66
CA SER A 434 22.73 8.19 35.72
C SER A 434 21.79 9.38 35.61
N GLY A 435 20.58 9.35 36.19
CA GLY A 435 19.59 10.43 36.15
C GLY A 435 18.98 10.72 34.77
N ILE A 436 19.62 10.21 33.70
CA ILE A 436 19.21 10.28 32.29
C ILE A 436 18.17 9.19 31.96
N VAL A 437 18.03 8.21 32.86
CA VAL A 437 17.33 6.97 32.61
C VAL A 437 16.20 6.75 33.60
N ASN A 438 14.98 6.64 33.09
CA ASN A 438 13.83 6.22 33.89
C ASN A 438 13.60 4.72 33.72
N ARG A 439 13.39 4.00 34.83
CA ARG A 439 12.90 2.62 34.75
C ARG A 439 11.50 2.66 34.17
N ARG A 440 11.27 1.94 33.07
CA ARG A 440 9.97 1.94 32.39
C ARG A 440 8.92 1.33 33.31
N SER A 441 7.80 2.03 33.49
CA SER A 441 6.61 1.47 34.13
C SER A 441 5.79 0.72 33.08
N PHE A 442 5.19 -0.39 33.50
CA PHE A 442 4.34 -1.20 32.65
C PHE A 442 2.92 -1.24 33.23
N SER A 443 1.92 -1.24 32.36
CA SER A 443 0.54 -1.36 32.77
C SER A 443 0.30 -2.72 33.43
N LYS A 444 -0.62 -2.77 34.40
CA LYS A 444 -0.98 -4.02 35.08
C LYS A 444 -1.46 -5.07 34.06
N GLU A 445 -2.27 -4.64 33.09
CA GLU A 445 -2.78 -5.49 32.01
C GLU A 445 -1.67 -6.15 31.19
N ARG A 446 -0.64 -5.38 30.80
CA ARG A 446 0.53 -5.93 30.10
C ARG A 446 1.26 -6.97 30.95
N THR A 447 1.45 -6.70 32.24
CA THR A 447 2.16 -7.65 33.13
C THR A 447 1.37 -8.91 33.45
N ASP A 448 0.04 -8.81 33.58
CA ASP A 448 -0.84 -9.94 33.93
C ASP A 448 -1.15 -10.83 32.71
N TYR A 449 -0.77 -10.40 31.50
CA TYR A 449 -0.84 -11.21 30.29
C TYR A 449 0.09 -12.43 30.33
N PHE A 450 1.20 -12.34 31.07
CA PHE A 450 2.23 -13.36 31.13
C PHE A 450 2.06 -14.29 32.35
N LEU A 451 2.55 -15.52 32.23
CA LEU A 451 2.62 -16.46 33.36
C LEU A 451 3.47 -15.88 34.49
N GLY A 452 3.18 -16.26 35.73
CA GLY A 452 3.78 -15.64 36.92
C GLY A 452 5.32 -15.62 36.90
N PHE A 453 5.96 -16.70 36.46
CA PHE A 453 7.42 -16.78 36.36
C PHE A 453 8.00 -15.90 35.25
N ILE A 454 7.28 -15.70 34.14
CA ILE A 454 7.67 -14.78 33.06
C ILE A 454 7.53 -13.33 33.53
N LYS A 455 6.45 -13.04 34.25
CA LYS A 455 6.23 -11.72 34.85
C LYS A 455 7.37 -11.35 35.79
N ASP A 456 7.78 -12.29 36.63
CA ASP A 456 8.92 -12.13 37.53
C ASP A 456 10.24 -11.96 36.74
N TYR A 457 10.41 -12.66 35.61
CA TYR A 457 11.59 -12.55 34.75
C TYR A 457 11.69 -11.18 34.03
N LEU A 458 10.59 -10.74 33.38
CA LEU A 458 10.56 -9.52 32.56
C LEU A 458 10.50 -8.23 33.39
N TYR A 459 9.64 -8.21 34.40
CA TYR A 459 9.28 -6.97 35.10
C TYR A 459 9.86 -6.89 36.52
N GLY A 460 10.31 -8.04 37.06
CA GLY A 460 10.79 -8.17 38.43
C GLY A 460 9.65 -8.10 39.45
N LYS A 461 9.91 -8.58 40.67
CA LYS A 461 8.99 -8.35 41.79
C LYS A 461 8.98 -6.86 42.18
N LYS A 462 7.80 -6.32 42.55
CA LYS A 462 7.67 -5.02 43.22
C LYS A 462 8.37 -5.09 44.59
N ALA A 463 9.70 -4.97 44.63
CA ALA A 463 10.45 -5.05 45.86
C ALA A 463 10.38 -3.71 46.60
N LYS A 464 9.80 -3.71 47.81
CA LYS A 464 9.84 -2.57 48.74
C LYS A 464 11.25 -2.33 49.34
N SER A 465 12.21 -3.23 49.11
CA SER A 465 13.62 -3.02 49.42
C SER A 465 14.47 -4.05 48.66
N TYR A 466 15.19 -3.62 47.63
CA TYR A 466 16.26 -4.44 47.06
C TYR A 466 17.44 -4.41 48.02
N THR A 467 17.66 -5.50 48.76
CA THR A 467 19.01 -5.80 49.25
C THR A 467 19.90 -6.05 48.02
N LYS A 468 21.20 -5.79 48.13
CA LYS A 468 22.20 -5.73 47.03
C LYS A 468 22.31 -6.98 46.13
N GLU A 469 21.53 -8.05 46.33
CA GLU A 469 21.80 -9.37 45.76
C GLU A 469 20.86 -9.81 44.61
N ASP A 470 19.61 -9.32 44.53
CA ASP A 470 18.62 -9.81 43.54
C ASP A 470 18.21 -8.74 42.51
N CYS A 471 18.94 -8.64 41.40
CA CYS A 471 18.45 -7.90 40.23
C CYS A 471 17.50 -8.81 39.43
N SER A 472 16.37 -8.25 38.96
CA SER A 472 15.48 -8.89 37.97
C SER A 472 16.30 -9.42 36.79
N PRO A 473 15.96 -10.58 36.19
CA PRO A 473 16.66 -11.09 35.00
C PRO A 473 16.57 -10.18 33.78
N ALA A 474 15.51 -9.39 33.64
CA ALA A 474 15.39 -8.32 32.65
C ALA A 474 15.13 -6.95 33.31
N VAL A 475 15.69 -5.89 32.74
CA VAL A 475 15.42 -4.50 33.15
C VAL A 475 15.25 -3.63 31.90
N HIS A 476 14.22 -2.79 31.92
CA HIS A 476 13.87 -1.88 30.83
C HIS A 476 14.02 -0.42 31.26
N PHE A 477 14.64 0.35 30.38
CA PHE A 477 15.07 1.71 30.61
C PHE A 477 14.56 2.61 29.47
N GLU A 478 14.12 3.82 29.80
CA GLU A 478 13.84 4.89 28.85
C GLU A 478 14.98 5.91 28.93
N LEU A 479 15.65 6.14 27.80
CA LEU A 479 16.77 7.08 27.64
C LEU A 479 16.21 8.37 27.02
N LYS A 480 16.41 9.51 27.70
CA LYS A 480 16.14 10.83 27.10
C LYS A 480 17.25 11.17 26.12
N THR A 481 16.88 11.68 24.94
CA THR A 481 17.85 12.22 23.98
C THR A 481 17.61 13.71 23.75
N GLU A 482 18.71 14.46 23.60
CA GLU A 482 18.68 15.88 23.22
C GLU A 482 18.79 16.05 21.69
N GLN A 483 19.24 15.01 20.97
CA GLN A 483 19.39 15.03 19.52
C GLN A 483 18.39 14.06 18.90
N VAL A 484 17.47 14.64 18.14
CA VAL A 484 16.46 13.92 17.37
C VAL A 484 17.16 13.10 16.28
N PHE A 485 17.30 11.79 16.49
CA PHE A 485 17.76 10.86 15.45
C PHE A 485 16.54 10.36 14.68
N LEU A 486 16.42 10.73 13.41
CA LEU A 486 15.29 10.33 12.55
C LEU A 486 13.90 10.66 13.15
N ASN A 487 13.76 11.81 13.82
CA ASN A 487 12.52 12.22 14.49
C ASN A 487 12.13 11.38 15.72
N ALA A 488 13.04 10.54 16.24
CA ALA A 488 12.81 9.81 17.48
C ALA A 488 13.22 10.64 18.70
N ASP A 489 12.26 10.92 19.58
CA ASP A 489 12.47 11.67 20.82
C ASP A 489 12.87 10.78 22.01
N LYS A 490 12.75 9.45 21.85
CA LYS A 490 12.95 8.48 22.93
C LYS A 490 13.65 7.23 22.43
N PHE A 491 14.60 6.77 23.23
CA PHE A 491 15.24 5.48 23.07
C PHE A 491 14.91 4.59 24.25
N TYR A 492 14.80 3.30 24.00
CA TYR A 492 14.50 2.29 25.01
C TYR A 492 15.60 1.25 25.02
N LEU A 493 16.06 0.90 26.22
CA LEU A 493 17.11 -0.07 26.43
C LEU A 493 16.59 -1.21 27.32
N SER A 494 16.65 -2.43 26.81
CA SER A 494 16.32 -3.64 27.56
C SER A 494 17.58 -4.46 27.77
N LEU A 495 17.92 -4.77 29.02
CA LEU A 495 19.08 -5.59 29.37
C LEU A 495 18.62 -6.90 30.00
N PHE A 496 19.10 -8.01 29.45
CA PHE A 496 18.84 -9.36 29.95
C PHE A 496 20.10 -9.96 30.56
N LYS A 497 19.98 -10.52 31.76
CA LYS A 497 21.05 -11.04 32.63
C LYS A 497 22.11 -11.87 31.91
N TYR A 498 21.72 -12.61 30.88
CA TYR A 498 22.56 -13.58 30.17
C TYR A 498 23.37 -12.99 28.99
N GLY A 499 23.62 -11.67 29.02
CA GLY A 499 24.55 -11.03 28.08
C GLY A 499 23.91 -10.57 26.77
N THR A 500 22.58 -10.51 26.70
CA THR A 500 21.85 -9.90 25.56
C THR A 500 21.23 -8.59 25.99
N GLY A 501 21.38 -7.56 25.16
CA GLY A 501 20.63 -6.32 25.29
C GLY A 501 19.96 -5.94 23.99
N VAL A 502 18.95 -5.09 24.09
CA VAL A 502 18.17 -4.59 22.96
C VAL A 502 17.97 -3.10 23.13
N LEU A 503 18.46 -2.33 22.16
CA LEU A 503 18.17 -0.91 22.02
C LEU A 503 17.09 -0.75 20.96
N TYR A 504 16.05 0.05 21.22
CA TYR A 504 15.05 0.35 20.20
C TYR A 504 14.50 1.77 20.33
N PHE A 505 13.93 2.27 19.25
CA PHE A 505 13.27 3.57 19.19
C PHE A 505 12.10 3.51 18.22
N ASP A 506 11.10 4.35 18.45
CA ASP A 506 9.87 4.38 17.66
C ASP A 506 9.90 5.62 16.76
N VAL A 507 9.57 5.44 15.49
CA VAL A 507 9.26 6.53 14.57
C VAL A 507 7.77 6.43 14.26
N GLU A 508 7.03 7.40 14.78
CA GLU A 508 5.60 7.53 14.51
C GLU A 508 5.39 8.50 13.35
N LYS A 509 4.55 8.11 12.39
CA LYS A 509 3.92 9.06 11.47
C LYS A 509 2.45 9.14 11.84
N ALA A 510 2.09 10.23 12.52
CA ALA A 510 0.71 10.56 12.86
C ALA A 510 0.00 11.20 11.64
N GLY A 511 -1.28 10.87 11.46
CA GLY A 511 -2.12 11.09 10.25
C GLY A 511 -2.41 12.54 9.84
N GLY A 512 -1.38 13.38 9.70
CA GLY A 512 -1.48 14.71 9.11
C GLY A 512 -1.02 14.78 7.66
N GLU A 513 -0.08 13.93 7.25
CA GLU A 513 0.39 13.81 5.87
C GLU A 513 -0.02 12.45 5.31
N GLU A 514 -0.82 12.45 4.25
CA GLU A 514 -1.17 11.24 3.51
C GLU A 514 0.11 10.63 2.91
N ILE A 515 0.67 9.61 3.56
CA ILE A 515 1.80 8.84 3.03
C ILE A 515 1.29 7.57 2.37
N SER A 516 1.83 7.24 1.19
CA SER A 516 1.57 5.94 0.57
C SER A 516 2.36 4.83 1.25
N PHE A 517 1.84 3.60 1.18
CA PHE A 517 2.53 2.41 1.70
C PHE A 517 3.94 2.26 1.11
N GLU A 518 4.07 2.50 -0.19
CA GLU A 518 5.33 2.38 -0.92
C GLU A 518 6.36 3.42 -0.46
N GLU A 519 5.94 4.64 -0.13
CA GLU A 519 6.82 5.67 0.46
C GLU A 519 7.30 5.28 1.85
N LEU A 520 6.44 4.65 2.66
CA LEU A 520 6.86 4.16 3.98
C LEU A 520 7.87 3.01 3.86
N LEU A 521 7.69 2.09 2.90
CA LEU A 521 8.67 1.04 2.63
C LEU A 521 10.04 1.64 2.25
N LYS A 522 10.06 2.66 1.38
CA LYS A 522 11.28 3.40 1.02
C LYS A 522 11.92 4.11 2.22
N PHE A 523 11.10 4.69 3.10
CA PHE A 523 11.57 5.27 4.35
C PHE A 523 12.25 4.21 5.23
N ASN A 524 11.60 3.07 5.48
CA ASN A 524 12.16 1.98 6.28
C ASN A 524 13.47 1.45 5.68
N LYS A 525 13.55 1.27 4.36
CA LYS A 525 14.79 0.88 3.66
C LYS A 525 15.91 1.90 3.87
N SER A 526 15.58 3.18 3.72
CA SER A 526 16.52 4.28 3.89
C SER A 526 17.09 4.31 5.31
N VAL A 527 16.24 4.11 6.33
CA VAL A 527 16.70 3.99 7.73
C VAL A 527 17.65 2.80 7.91
N SER A 528 17.32 1.64 7.32
CA SER A 528 18.23 0.49 7.36
C SER A 528 19.58 0.76 6.68
N ASN A 529 19.59 1.48 5.56
CA ASN A 529 20.82 1.83 4.86
C ASN A 529 21.66 2.84 5.67
N ILE A 530 21.02 3.88 6.23
CA ILE A 530 21.67 4.86 7.13
C ILE A 530 22.29 4.14 8.33
N PHE A 531 21.57 3.20 8.95
CA PHE A 531 22.08 2.43 10.07
C PHE A 531 23.34 1.64 9.70
N ARG A 532 23.37 1.02 8.50
CA ARG A 532 24.52 0.27 8.00
C ARG A 532 25.72 1.16 7.67
N SER A 533 25.50 2.38 7.17
CA SER A 533 26.59 3.31 6.83
C SER A 533 27.07 4.17 8.01
N GLU A 534 26.21 4.41 9.00
CA GLU A 534 26.45 5.37 10.09
C GLU A 534 26.40 4.72 11.49
N THR A 535 26.68 3.42 11.61
CA THR A 535 26.66 2.70 12.89
C THR A 535 27.53 3.40 13.95
N ASP A 536 28.69 3.93 13.53
CA ASP A 536 29.60 4.69 14.40
C ASP A 536 28.95 5.95 14.98
N LYS A 537 28.04 6.62 14.25
CA LYS A 537 27.34 7.81 14.77
C LYS A 537 26.35 7.42 15.86
N ILE A 538 25.66 6.29 15.71
CA ILE A 538 24.74 5.78 16.74
C ILE A 538 25.53 5.38 17.98
N GLU A 539 26.65 4.68 17.81
CA GLU A 539 27.55 4.37 18.91
C GLU A 539 28.06 5.64 19.60
N ASN A 540 28.46 6.67 18.83
CA ASN A 540 28.91 7.95 19.36
C ASN A 540 27.78 8.73 20.07
N THR A 541 26.55 8.65 19.59
CA THR A 541 25.38 9.22 20.27
C THR A 541 25.11 8.50 21.59
N LEU A 542 25.21 7.17 21.61
CA LEU A 542 25.14 6.39 22.85
C LEU A 542 26.27 6.78 23.81
N LYS A 543 27.50 7.00 23.32
CA LYS A 543 28.66 7.45 24.13
C LYS A 543 28.45 8.82 24.76
N LYS A 544 27.67 9.71 24.15
CA LYS A 544 27.33 11.01 24.75
C LYS A 544 26.42 10.88 25.96
N HIS A 545 25.58 9.85 26.02
CA HIS A 545 24.55 9.70 27.04
C HIS A 545 24.86 8.61 28.07
N ILE A 546 25.72 7.68 27.70
CA ILE A 546 26.14 6.56 28.53
C ILE A 546 27.67 6.65 28.66
N LYS A 547 28.20 6.54 29.88
CA LYS A 547 29.66 6.65 30.13
C LYS A 547 30.44 5.80 29.13
N ASP A 548 31.50 6.36 28.56
CA ASP A 548 32.29 5.75 27.48
C ASP A 548 32.79 4.32 27.81
N GLU A 549 33.07 4.03 29.09
CA GLU A 549 33.42 2.67 29.56
C GLU A 549 32.29 1.64 29.35
N PHE A 550 31.04 2.08 29.46
CA PHE A 550 29.86 1.24 29.27
C PHE A 550 29.58 1.00 27.80
N VAL A 551 29.68 2.03 26.94
CA VAL A 551 29.50 1.80 25.49
C VAL A 551 30.59 0.89 24.93
N LYS A 552 31.83 1.02 25.41
CA LYS A 552 32.91 0.05 25.12
C LYS A 552 32.61 -1.37 25.58
N SER A 553 31.67 -1.55 26.52
CA SER A 553 31.24 -2.86 27.00
C SER A 553 30.05 -3.44 26.24
N LEU A 554 29.33 -2.60 25.50
CA LEU A 554 28.29 -3.01 24.57
C LEU A 554 28.99 -3.45 23.29
N ASN A 555 29.01 -4.75 23.00
CA ASN A 555 29.49 -5.21 21.72
C ASN A 555 28.40 -5.03 20.66
N ILE A 556 28.20 -3.79 20.20
CA ILE A 556 27.27 -3.45 19.11
C ILE A 556 27.88 -3.82 17.73
N GLU A 557 28.82 -4.77 17.68
CA GLU A 557 29.35 -5.31 16.42
C GLU A 557 28.29 -6.11 15.62
N GLN A 558 27.17 -6.50 16.24
CA GLN A 558 26.04 -7.08 15.50
C GLN A 558 25.28 -6.00 14.73
N LYS A 559 25.63 -5.85 13.45
CA LYS A 559 25.07 -4.88 12.48
C LYS A 559 23.65 -5.24 11.99
N GLU A 560 22.89 -6.04 12.73
CA GLU A 560 21.53 -6.42 12.34
C GLU A 560 20.53 -5.41 12.89
N LEU A 561 20.09 -4.46 12.06
CA LEU A 561 18.90 -3.67 12.36
C LEU A 561 17.67 -4.52 12.09
N MET A 562 16.74 -4.57 13.04
CA MET A 562 15.45 -5.20 12.89
C MET A 562 14.33 -4.15 12.92
N ILE A 563 13.16 -4.50 12.40
CA ILE A 563 11.97 -3.63 12.41
C ILE A 563 10.78 -4.29 13.09
N TRP A 564 10.01 -3.51 13.82
CA TRP A 564 8.73 -3.88 14.39
C TRP A 564 7.69 -2.84 13.97
N SER A 565 6.92 -3.14 12.94
CA SER A 565 5.99 -2.17 12.33
C SER A 565 4.54 -2.44 12.73
N ILE A 566 3.83 -1.38 13.04
CA ILE A 566 2.38 -1.35 13.23
C ILE A 566 1.84 -0.37 12.22
N MET A 567 0.87 -0.80 11.45
CA MET A 567 0.34 0.01 10.36
C MET A 567 -1.17 -0.13 10.30
N GLU A 568 -1.83 1.00 10.17
CA GLU A 568 -3.25 1.10 9.86
C GLU A 568 -3.38 1.72 8.47
N LEU A 569 -4.09 1.03 7.59
CA LEU A 569 -4.26 1.41 6.21
C LEU A 569 -5.70 1.89 5.96
N ASP A 570 -5.84 2.86 5.04
CA ASP A 570 -7.15 3.27 4.55
C ASP A 570 -7.76 2.14 3.72
N ARG A 571 -8.82 1.51 4.23
CA ARG A 571 -9.55 0.46 3.52
C ARG A 571 -9.92 0.83 2.10
N LYS A 572 -10.21 2.11 1.81
CA LYS A 572 -10.60 2.55 0.46
C LYS A 572 -9.50 2.29 -0.57
N THR A 573 -8.28 1.99 -0.13
CA THR A 573 -7.09 1.86 -0.98
C THR A 573 -6.34 0.53 -0.80
N VAL A 574 -6.88 -0.45 -0.05
CA VAL A 574 -6.17 -1.69 0.36
C VAL A 574 -6.83 -2.96 -0.16
N TYR A 575 -6.01 -3.90 -0.65
CA TYR A 575 -6.50 -5.17 -1.17
C TYR A 575 -6.15 -6.32 -0.24
N LYS A 576 -7.14 -7.16 0.02
CA LYS A 576 -6.96 -8.34 0.86
C LYS A 576 -5.86 -9.29 0.36
N HIS A 577 -5.70 -9.43 -0.97
CA HIS A 577 -4.67 -10.31 -1.53
C HIS A 577 -3.26 -9.72 -1.41
N GLU A 578 -3.13 -8.39 -1.33
CA GLU A 578 -1.86 -7.71 -1.16
C GLU A 578 -1.42 -7.67 0.31
N LEU A 579 -2.35 -7.74 1.29
CA LEU A 579 -2.03 -7.69 2.72
C LEU A 579 -0.91 -8.64 3.14
N GLN A 580 -0.85 -9.82 2.52
CA GLN A 580 0.19 -10.79 2.78
C GLN A 580 1.56 -10.29 2.30
N GLU A 581 1.64 -9.85 1.04
CA GLU A 581 2.85 -9.29 0.45
C GLU A 581 3.29 -7.99 1.16
N MET A 582 2.33 -7.13 1.50
CA MET A 582 2.57 -5.91 2.27
C MET A 582 3.18 -6.24 3.64
N SER A 583 2.57 -7.15 4.42
CA SER A 583 3.11 -7.54 5.73
C SER A 583 4.49 -8.18 5.62
N TYR A 584 4.71 -9.00 4.57
CA TYR A 584 6.01 -9.58 4.30
C TYR A 584 7.07 -8.52 4.00
N LYS A 585 6.82 -7.60 3.06
CA LYS A 585 7.76 -6.54 2.69
C LYS A 585 8.05 -5.59 3.85
N LEU A 586 7.02 -5.25 4.62
CA LEU A 586 7.13 -4.40 5.80
C LEU A 586 8.03 -5.04 6.87
N SER A 587 7.93 -6.36 7.07
CA SER A 587 8.79 -7.11 8.03
C SER A 587 10.25 -7.33 7.55
N ASN A 588 10.58 -6.99 6.29
CA ASN A 588 11.86 -7.33 5.66
C ASN A 588 12.70 -6.15 5.17
N PHE A 589 12.30 -4.89 5.42
CA PHE A 589 12.92 -3.71 4.79
C PHE A 589 12.98 -3.86 3.25
N MET A 590 11.87 -4.24 2.62
CA MET A 590 11.79 -4.36 1.17
C MET A 590 11.01 -3.20 0.58
N GLU A 591 11.43 -2.72 -0.59
CA GLU A 591 10.62 -1.84 -1.42
C GLU A 591 9.52 -2.63 -2.15
N TRP A 592 8.50 -1.91 -2.64
CA TRP A 592 7.39 -2.54 -3.35
C TRP A 592 7.81 -3.26 -4.64
N ASP A 593 8.82 -2.75 -5.34
CA ASP A 593 9.24 -3.35 -6.63
C ASP A 593 10.22 -4.53 -6.44
N GLU A 594 10.63 -4.83 -5.21
CA GLU A 594 11.50 -5.99 -4.93
C GLU A 594 10.68 -7.30 -4.98
N PHE A 595 10.92 -8.12 -6.00
CA PHE A 595 10.23 -9.40 -6.18
C PHE A 595 10.71 -10.44 -5.17
N ASN A 596 9.82 -10.89 -4.28
CA ASN A 596 9.95 -12.15 -3.57
C ASN A 596 8.57 -12.76 -3.35
N LYS A 597 8.45 -14.07 -3.54
CA LYS A 597 7.25 -14.76 -3.08
C LYS A 597 7.24 -14.71 -1.55
N PRO A 598 6.15 -14.27 -0.92
CA PRO A 598 6.03 -14.35 0.52
C PRO A 598 6.20 -15.81 0.95
N ASP A 599 7.17 -16.08 1.83
CA ASP A 599 7.29 -17.34 2.55
C ASP A 599 6.01 -17.59 3.38
N GLU A 600 5.76 -18.83 3.83
CA GLU A 600 4.65 -19.26 4.71
C GLU A 600 4.58 -18.57 6.11
N LYS A 601 5.35 -17.49 6.31
CA LYS A 601 5.56 -16.77 7.57
C LYS A 601 4.56 -15.63 7.78
N ILE A 602 3.35 -15.77 7.25
CA ILE A 602 2.26 -14.79 7.38
C ILE A 602 1.11 -15.41 8.15
N TYR A 603 0.57 -14.65 9.09
CA TYR A 603 -0.58 -15.04 9.89
C TYR A 603 -1.72 -14.03 9.73
N ASN A 604 -2.81 -14.46 9.10
CA ASN A 604 -3.99 -13.61 8.94
C ASN A 604 -4.88 -13.73 10.18
N ILE A 605 -5.13 -12.60 10.86
CA ILE A 605 -6.19 -12.50 11.87
C ILE A 605 -7.43 -11.98 11.16
N GLU A 606 -8.36 -12.88 10.85
CA GLU A 606 -9.63 -12.55 10.22
C GLU A 606 -9.43 -11.78 8.90
N ASN A 607 -10.30 -10.81 8.57
CA ASN A 607 -10.26 -10.08 7.30
C ASN A 607 -9.60 -8.68 7.40
N PHE A 608 -9.23 -8.23 8.59
CA PHE A 608 -8.79 -6.85 8.83
C PHE A 608 -7.37 -6.76 9.40
N ALA A 609 -6.68 -7.88 9.65
CA ALA A 609 -5.34 -7.87 10.22
C ALA A 609 -4.44 -8.96 9.61
N SER A 610 -3.21 -8.58 9.26
CA SER A 610 -2.20 -9.48 8.68
C SER A 610 -0.86 -9.29 9.39
N LEU A 611 -0.34 -10.36 10.00
CA LEU A 611 0.93 -10.37 10.71
C LEU A 611 2.01 -10.98 9.83
N GLY A 612 3.05 -10.21 9.56
CA GLY A 612 4.26 -10.66 8.90
C GLY A 612 5.35 -10.95 9.92
N PHE A 613 6.06 -12.06 9.72
CA PHE A 613 7.19 -12.42 10.56
C PHE A 613 8.43 -12.71 9.71
N SER A 614 9.58 -12.21 10.16
CA SER A 614 10.86 -12.36 9.49
C SER A 614 12.01 -12.39 10.50
N THR A 615 13.15 -12.94 10.09
CA THR A 615 14.41 -12.78 10.82
C THR A 615 14.84 -11.32 10.93
N ASN A 616 14.35 -10.44 10.06
CA ASN A 616 14.60 -8.99 10.08
C ASN A 616 13.58 -8.23 10.93
N GLY A 617 12.50 -8.85 11.41
CA GLY A 617 11.46 -8.08 12.07
C GLY A 617 10.07 -8.66 12.01
N GLY A 618 9.15 -7.98 12.68
CA GLY A 618 7.72 -8.29 12.70
C GLY A 618 6.92 -7.11 12.19
N ALA A 619 5.78 -7.38 11.57
CA ALA A 619 4.86 -6.34 11.15
C ALA A 619 3.41 -6.75 11.38
N ILE A 620 2.57 -5.81 11.77
CA ILE A 620 1.11 -5.96 11.68
C ILE A 620 0.55 -4.86 10.79
N ILE A 621 -0.30 -5.28 9.87
CA ILE A 621 -1.12 -4.40 9.06
C ILE A 621 -2.56 -4.57 9.52
N LEU A 622 -3.19 -3.47 9.85
CA LEU A 622 -4.58 -3.32 10.23
C LEU A 622 -5.28 -2.53 9.14
N VAL A 623 -6.50 -2.92 8.79
CA VAL A 623 -7.32 -2.23 7.79
C VAL A 623 -8.48 -1.57 8.51
N ASP A 624 -8.44 -0.24 8.64
CA ASP A 624 -9.53 0.51 9.29
C ASP A 624 -10.81 0.36 8.45
N ASN A 625 -11.97 0.35 9.08
CA ASN A 625 -13.22 0.19 8.37
C ASN A 625 -14.31 1.07 8.95
N ASP A 626 -14.55 2.19 8.26
CA ASP A 626 -15.58 3.18 8.55
C ASP A 626 -17.00 2.60 8.67
N ASP A 627 -17.30 1.48 7.98
CA ASP A 627 -18.64 0.87 7.96
C ASP A 627 -18.86 -0.17 9.07
N LEU A 628 -17.82 -0.51 9.86
CA LEU A 628 -17.97 -1.54 10.87
C LEU A 628 -18.59 -0.99 12.15
N ASP A 629 -19.45 -1.81 12.74
CA ASP A 629 -19.90 -1.71 14.12
C ASP A 629 -18.71 -1.32 15.03
N GLY A 630 -18.91 -0.37 15.95
CA GLY A 630 -17.88 0.08 16.89
C GLY A 630 -17.19 -1.06 17.65
N ARG A 631 -17.79 -2.25 17.71
CA ARG A 631 -17.14 -3.49 18.15
C ARG A 631 -15.86 -3.85 17.37
N VAL A 632 -15.84 -3.73 16.05
CA VAL A 632 -14.62 -4.08 15.27
C VAL A 632 -13.56 -3.01 15.43
N LYS A 633 -13.93 -1.72 15.46
CA LYS A 633 -12.99 -0.63 15.74
C LYS A 633 -12.31 -0.81 17.10
N ASN A 634 -13.09 -1.14 18.14
CA ASN A 634 -12.55 -1.47 19.46
C ASN A 634 -11.62 -2.70 19.43
N LYS A 635 -11.90 -3.69 18.58
CA LYS A 635 -11.06 -4.88 18.41
C LYS A 635 -9.75 -4.56 17.66
N ILE A 636 -9.80 -3.70 16.64
CA ILE A 636 -8.62 -3.21 15.92
C ILE A 636 -7.73 -2.44 16.89
N GLU A 637 -8.29 -1.51 17.66
CA GLU A 637 -7.57 -0.78 18.71
C GLU A 637 -7.00 -1.72 19.78
N GLN A 638 -7.76 -2.73 20.20
CA GLN A 638 -7.23 -3.74 21.12
C GLN A 638 -6.02 -4.45 20.52
N ILE A 639 -6.12 -4.97 19.29
CA ILE A 639 -5.02 -5.68 18.62
C ILE A 639 -3.82 -4.75 18.40
N TYR A 640 -4.06 -3.49 18.03
CA TYR A 640 -3.04 -2.46 17.89
C TYR A 640 -2.24 -2.33 19.19
N ASN A 641 -2.93 -2.12 20.32
CA ASN A 641 -2.31 -1.93 21.63
C ASN A 641 -1.62 -3.22 22.12
N GLU A 642 -2.23 -4.38 21.90
CA GLU A 642 -1.62 -5.68 22.23
C GLU A 642 -0.35 -5.94 21.42
N PHE A 643 -0.34 -5.62 20.14
CA PHE A 643 0.83 -5.80 19.28
C PHE A 643 1.95 -4.83 19.63
N GLN A 644 1.61 -3.57 19.95
CA GLN A 644 2.59 -2.57 20.37
C GLN A 644 3.33 -2.95 21.66
N ASP A 645 2.62 -3.58 22.59
CA ASP A 645 3.12 -3.84 23.94
C ASP A 645 3.35 -5.33 24.21
N LYS A 646 2.28 -6.12 24.26
CA LYS A 646 2.32 -7.52 24.70
C LYS A 646 3.10 -8.37 23.70
N TYR A 647 2.79 -8.28 22.41
CA TYR A 647 3.46 -9.10 21.38
C TYR A 647 4.88 -8.63 21.10
N PHE A 648 5.19 -7.37 21.33
CA PHE A 648 6.57 -6.91 21.31
C PHE A 648 7.41 -7.55 22.44
N ASP A 649 6.86 -7.71 23.65
CA ASP A 649 7.56 -8.42 24.74
C ASP A 649 7.77 -9.91 24.42
N ILE A 650 6.80 -10.55 23.74
CA ILE A 650 6.97 -11.91 23.21
C ILE A 650 8.15 -11.97 22.23
N PHE A 651 8.19 -11.04 21.28
CA PHE A 651 9.30 -10.91 20.33
C PHE A 651 10.64 -10.70 21.04
N LEU A 652 10.70 -9.83 22.05
CA LEU A 652 11.93 -9.60 22.83
C LEU A 652 12.40 -10.86 23.56
N LEU A 653 11.50 -11.67 24.11
CA LEU A 653 11.86 -12.94 24.75
C LEU A 653 12.48 -13.93 23.76
N SER A 654 11.86 -14.12 22.59
CA SER A 654 12.41 -15.01 21.55
C SER A 654 13.71 -14.49 20.96
N LEU A 655 13.81 -13.17 20.74
CA LEU A 655 15.05 -12.53 20.28
C LEU A 655 16.17 -12.70 21.31
N GLN A 656 15.83 -12.59 22.60
CA GLN A 656 16.78 -12.82 23.68
C GLN A 656 17.30 -14.26 23.68
N LYS A 657 16.42 -15.25 23.53
CA LYS A 657 16.83 -16.66 23.41
C LYS A 657 17.80 -16.87 22.24
N ARG A 658 17.44 -16.41 21.04
CA ARG A 658 18.28 -16.49 19.84
C ARG A 658 19.67 -15.93 20.11
N ASN A 659 19.75 -14.68 20.57
CA ASN A 659 21.03 -13.99 20.77
C ASN A 659 21.84 -14.60 21.92
N THR A 660 21.18 -15.06 22.98
CA THR A 660 21.84 -15.78 24.07
C THR A 660 22.47 -17.08 23.57
N MET A 661 21.76 -17.87 22.75
CA MET A 661 22.31 -19.10 22.15
C MET A 661 23.48 -18.81 21.21
N ILE A 662 23.36 -17.80 20.33
CA ILE A 662 24.45 -17.36 19.46
C ILE A 662 25.68 -16.94 20.29
N TYR A 663 25.46 -16.19 21.37
CA TYR A 663 26.53 -15.80 22.30
C TYR A 663 27.24 -17.03 22.91
N PHE A 664 26.48 -18.02 23.38
CA PHE A 664 27.05 -19.26 23.91
C PHE A 664 27.83 -20.03 22.84
N ALA A 665 27.28 -20.20 21.64
CA ALA A 665 27.96 -20.85 20.52
C ALA A 665 29.30 -20.16 20.18
N GLN A 666 29.31 -18.83 20.11
CA GLN A 666 30.53 -18.05 19.87
C GLN A 666 31.56 -18.23 20.99
N LYS A 667 31.12 -18.24 22.27
CA LYS A 667 32.02 -18.48 23.41
C LYS A 667 32.59 -19.90 23.38
N LEU A 668 31.78 -20.92 23.08
CA LEU A 668 32.23 -22.30 22.93
C LEU A 668 33.24 -22.46 21.80
N ALA A 669 32.97 -21.86 20.64
CA ALA A 669 33.90 -21.85 19.51
C ALA A 669 35.25 -21.22 19.88
N SER A 670 35.25 -20.15 20.68
CA SER A 670 36.49 -19.50 21.15
C SER A 670 37.33 -20.37 22.10
N PHE A 671 36.74 -21.36 22.77
CA PHE A 671 37.47 -22.27 23.66
C PHE A 671 38.26 -23.36 22.94
N LYS A 672 38.00 -23.61 21.64
CA LYS A 672 38.79 -24.56 20.84
C LYS A 672 40.29 -24.24 20.87
N SER A 673 40.66 -22.96 20.97
CA SER A 673 42.06 -22.50 21.00
C SER A 673 42.65 -22.36 22.41
N ASN A 674 41.85 -22.08 23.45
CA ASN A 674 42.34 -21.76 24.79
C ASN A 674 41.63 -22.59 25.88
N ARG A 675 42.18 -23.80 26.12
CA ARG A 675 41.55 -24.95 26.79
C ARG A 675 41.53 -24.86 28.33
N SER A 676 40.83 -23.90 28.91
CA SER A 676 40.64 -23.82 30.37
C SER A 676 39.34 -24.50 30.84
N PRO A 677 39.39 -25.65 31.55
CA PRO A 677 38.20 -26.34 32.07
C PRO A 677 37.33 -25.45 32.97
N ALA A 678 37.96 -24.60 33.78
CA ALA A 678 37.26 -23.70 34.70
C ALA A 678 36.36 -22.70 33.96
N LYS A 679 36.77 -22.23 32.77
CA LYS A 679 35.95 -21.32 31.95
C LYS A 679 34.76 -22.02 31.33
N ILE A 680 34.90 -23.29 30.94
CA ILE A 680 33.81 -24.10 30.38
C ILE A 680 32.81 -24.47 31.46
N SER A 681 33.28 -24.92 32.63
CA SER A 681 32.42 -25.18 33.79
C SER A 681 31.62 -23.94 34.17
N LYS A 682 32.26 -22.77 34.24
CA LYS A 682 31.56 -21.49 34.44
C LYS A 682 30.52 -21.21 33.36
N LEU A 683 30.85 -21.45 32.08
CA LEU A 683 29.90 -21.25 30.98
C LEU A 683 28.70 -22.20 31.08
N ARG A 684 28.92 -23.47 31.45
CA ARG A 684 27.85 -24.45 31.70
C ARG A 684 26.93 -23.95 32.81
N THR A 685 27.47 -23.49 33.92
CA THR A 685 26.65 -22.96 35.03
C THR A 685 25.78 -21.80 34.55
N VAL A 686 26.32 -20.89 33.73
CA VAL A 686 25.55 -19.77 33.19
C VAL A 686 24.51 -20.25 32.18
N LEU A 687 24.81 -21.26 31.36
CA LEU A 687 23.83 -21.86 30.45
C LEU A 687 22.70 -22.55 31.21
N LEU A 688 23.02 -23.37 32.22
CA LEU A 688 22.02 -24.03 33.05
C LEU A 688 21.13 -23.03 33.80
N ASP A 689 21.73 -21.95 34.30
CA ASP A 689 20.97 -20.87 34.92
C ASP A 689 20.06 -20.17 33.91
N PHE A 690 20.53 -19.95 32.68
CA PHE A 690 19.69 -19.44 31.60
C PHE A 690 18.57 -20.42 31.23
N MET A 691 18.85 -21.72 31.16
CA MET A 691 17.82 -22.73 30.88
C MET A 691 16.74 -22.77 31.97
N ALA A 692 17.14 -22.61 33.22
CA ALA A 692 16.21 -22.59 34.35
C ALA A 692 15.37 -21.30 34.40
N GLN A 693 15.97 -20.15 34.08
CA GLN A 693 15.32 -18.85 34.31
C GLN A 693 14.79 -18.17 33.05
N GLY A 694 15.34 -18.44 31.86
CA GLY A 694 15.06 -17.71 30.62
C GLY A 694 14.70 -18.58 29.42
N TRP A 695 14.70 -19.91 29.55
CA TRP A 695 14.28 -20.83 28.50
C TRP A 695 12.87 -21.38 28.76
N PHE A 696 11.87 -20.68 28.24
CA PHE A 696 10.46 -21.02 28.48
C PHE A 696 9.85 -21.80 27.31
N SER A 697 9.07 -22.84 27.61
CA SER A 697 8.25 -23.53 26.60
C SER A 697 6.91 -22.82 26.36
N GLN A 698 6.39 -22.13 27.37
CA GLN A 698 5.15 -21.38 27.33
C GLN A 698 5.30 -20.09 28.14
N ILE A 699 4.75 -18.99 27.62
CA ILE A 699 4.88 -17.67 28.26
C ILE A 699 3.56 -17.03 28.67
N THR A 700 2.42 -17.48 28.13
CA THR A 700 1.08 -16.97 28.42
C THR A 700 0.03 -18.08 28.32
N ASN A 701 -1.11 -17.91 28.99
CA ASN A 701 -2.31 -18.74 28.83
C ASN A 701 -3.19 -18.30 27.65
N ASN A 702 -2.91 -17.13 27.06
CA ASN A 702 -3.63 -16.67 25.88
C ASN A 702 -3.20 -17.51 24.67
N LYS A 703 -4.15 -18.21 24.05
CA LYS A 703 -3.89 -19.09 22.90
C LYS A 703 -3.17 -18.36 21.75
N PHE A 704 -3.62 -17.15 21.44
CA PHE A 704 -3.06 -16.38 20.32
C PHE A 704 -1.64 -15.88 20.61
N GLY A 705 -1.37 -15.40 21.83
CA GLY A 705 -0.01 -15.05 22.25
C GLY A 705 0.95 -16.23 22.28
N ALA A 706 0.47 -17.42 22.70
CA ALA A 706 1.28 -18.64 22.65
C ALA A 706 1.63 -19.04 21.21
N GLU A 707 0.71 -18.87 20.27
CA GLU A 707 0.96 -19.10 18.84
C GLU A 707 1.97 -18.10 18.26
N ILE A 708 1.84 -16.80 18.57
CA ILE A 708 2.83 -15.78 18.19
C ILE A 708 4.21 -16.14 18.73
N TYR A 709 4.29 -16.60 19.98
CA TYR A 709 5.55 -17.02 20.58
C TYR A 709 6.20 -18.18 19.84
N GLN A 710 5.43 -19.23 19.55
CA GLN A 710 5.92 -20.38 18.80
C GLN A 710 6.44 -19.98 17.42
N ARG A 711 5.71 -19.11 16.70
CA ARG A 711 6.14 -18.58 15.40
C ARG A 711 7.49 -17.85 15.50
N TRP A 712 7.71 -17.06 16.55
CA TRP A 712 9.00 -16.41 16.77
C TRP A 712 10.13 -17.40 17.08
N GLU A 713 9.87 -18.42 17.90
CA GLU A 713 10.85 -19.47 18.18
C GLU A 713 11.26 -20.24 16.91
N GLU A 714 10.30 -20.52 16.02
CA GLU A 714 10.53 -21.16 14.73
C GLU A 714 11.35 -20.26 13.81
N ILE A 715 10.98 -18.99 13.65
CA ILE A 715 11.67 -18.06 12.73
C ILE A 715 13.10 -17.77 13.18
N PHE A 716 13.33 -17.69 14.48
CA PHE A 716 14.66 -17.52 15.03
C PHE A 716 15.44 -18.82 15.18
N ASN A 717 14.85 -19.96 14.80
CA ASN A 717 15.46 -21.28 14.93
C ASN A 717 16.00 -21.55 16.34
N CYS A 718 15.27 -21.09 17.37
CA CYS A 718 15.72 -21.16 18.76
C CYS A 718 16.07 -22.60 19.17
N SER A 719 15.20 -23.56 18.84
CA SER A 719 15.41 -24.98 19.17
C SER A 719 16.65 -25.57 18.48
N THR A 720 16.89 -25.23 17.22
CA THR A 720 18.07 -25.69 16.47
C THR A 720 19.34 -25.13 17.08
N LEU A 721 19.38 -23.82 17.35
CA LEU A 721 20.53 -23.17 18.01
C LEU A 721 20.81 -23.76 19.39
N TYR A 722 19.76 -24.09 20.15
CA TYR A 722 19.90 -24.74 21.44
C TYR A 722 20.57 -26.11 21.31
N ASN A 723 20.10 -26.97 20.40
CA ASN A 723 20.67 -28.29 20.18
C ASN A 723 22.15 -28.18 19.75
N GLU A 724 22.49 -27.24 18.87
CA GLU A 724 23.87 -27.00 18.45
C GLU A 724 24.77 -26.60 19.64
N VAL A 725 24.28 -25.73 20.54
CA VAL A 725 25.02 -25.31 21.74
C VAL A 725 25.24 -26.47 22.70
N VAL A 726 24.22 -27.32 22.90
CA VAL A 726 24.32 -28.51 23.75
C VAL A 726 25.29 -29.53 23.16
N GLU A 727 25.18 -29.83 21.87
CA GLU A 727 26.10 -30.76 21.18
C GLU A 727 27.56 -30.26 21.25
N GLN A 728 27.78 -28.96 21.04
CA GLN A 728 29.13 -28.38 21.19
C GLN A 728 29.67 -28.51 22.62
N LEU A 729 28.81 -28.39 23.63
CA LEU A 729 29.20 -28.61 25.02
C LEU A 729 29.55 -30.08 25.29
N GLU A 730 28.74 -31.02 24.80
CA GLU A 730 28.99 -32.46 24.92
C GLU A 730 30.30 -32.87 24.27
N ILE A 731 30.59 -32.38 23.05
CA ILE A 731 31.86 -32.63 22.35
C ILE A 731 33.05 -32.12 23.18
N ILE A 732 32.90 -30.95 23.81
CA ILE A 732 33.93 -30.37 24.67
C ILE A 732 34.11 -31.26 25.91
N ASP A 733 33.04 -31.75 26.50
CA ASP A 733 33.09 -32.64 27.67
C ASP A 733 33.75 -33.97 27.36
N ASP A 734 33.39 -34.60 26.25
CA ASP A 734 34.00 -35.83 25.79
C ASP A 734 35.50 -35.65 25.54
N PHE A 735 35.90 -34.49 24.98
CA PHE A 735 37.31 -34.17 24.82
C PHE A 735 38.05 -34.07 26.16
N TYR A 736 37.46 -33.43 27.17
CA TYR A 736 38.07 -33.33 28.50
C TYR A 736 38.07 -34.65 29.25
N ASN A 737 37.01 -35.44 29.14
CA ASN A 737 36.90 -36.78 29.69
C ASN A 737 37.94 -37.71 29.06
N ALA A 738 38.11 -37.68 27.73
CA ALA A 738 39.15 -38.42 27.03
C ALA A 738 40.56 -37.97 27.47
N LYS A 739 40.79 -36.67 27.64
CA LYS A 739 42.08 -36.15 28.12
C LYS A 739 42.38 -36.57 29.57
N ASN A 740 41.37 -36.55 30.44
CA ASN A 740 41.52 -37.00 31.83
C ASN A 740 41.69 -38.52 31.91
N ASN A 741 40.96 -39.28 31.08
CA ASN A 741 41.13 -40.73 30.96
C ASN A 741 42.52 -41.07 30.43
N ASN A 742 43.08 -40.33 29.46
CA ASN A 742 44.45 -40.53 28.99
C ASN A 742 45.49 -40.23 30.07
N LYS A 743 45.28 -39.19 30.89
CA LYS A 743 46.14 -38.93 32.06
C LYS A 743 46.04 -40.08 33.08
N PHE A 744 44.82 -40.56 33.34
CA PHE A 744 44.60 -41.65 34.27
C PHE A 744 45.20 -42.97 33.76
N GLN A 745 45.07 -43.26 32.46
CA GLN A 745 45.73 -44.39 31.80
C GLN A 745 47.24 -44.25 31.85
N PHE A 746 47.79 -43.06 31.61
CA PHE A 746 49.23 -42.82 31.75
C PHE A 746 49.70 -43.06 33.18
N ILE A 747 49.03 -42.47 34.17
CA ILE A 747 49.32 -42.70 35.60
C ILE A 747 49.22 -44.19 35.93
N SER A 748 48.14 -44.86 35.53
CA SER A 748 47.91 -46.29 35.77
C SER A 748 48.95 -47.15 35.08
N SER A 749 49.38 -46.83 33.86
CA SER A 749 50.40 -47.56 33.11
C SER A 749 51.77 -47.52 33.77
N ILE A 750 52.07 -46.46 34.53
CA ILE A 750 53.29 -46.34 35.34
C ILE A 750 53.11 -47.01 36.70
N PHE A 751 51.97 -46.78 37.35
CA PHE A 751 51.71 -47.25 38.71
C PHE A 751 51.44 -48.74 38.79
N PHE A 752 50.67 -49.31 37.88
CA PHE A 752 50.26 -50.71 37.95
C PHE A 752 51.47 -51.65 37.88
N PRO A 753 52.45 -51.47 36.98
CA PRO A 753 53.69 -52.24 37.02
C PRO A 753 54.51 -51.99 38.28
N ALA A 754 54.60 -50.75 38.76
CA ALA A 754 55.35 -50.43 39.98
C ALA A 754 54.76 -51.11 41.23
N VAL A 755 53.43 -51.07 41.39
CA VAL A 755 52.71 -51.73 42.50
C VAL A 755 52.78 -53.25 42.36
N THR A 756 52.67 -53.78 41.14
CA THR A 756 52.79 -55.23 40.89
C THR A 756 54.18 -55.75 41.24
N LEU A 757 55.23 -55.04 40.80
CA LEU A 757 56.63 -55.37 41.14
C LEU A 757 56.88 -55.28 42.65
N ALA A 758 56.37 -54.22 43.31
CA ALA A 758 56.48 -54.06 44.76
C ALA A 758 55.74 -55.18 45.52
N SER A 759 54.59 -55.63 45.02
CA SER A 759 53.79 -56.70 45.63
C SER A 759 54.44 -58.07 45.44
N ILE A 760 54.94 -58.40 44.24
CA ILE A 760 55.71 -59.63 43.96
C ILE A 760 56.93 -59.71 44.87
N TYR A 761 57.60 -58.58 45.10
CA TYR A 761 58.73 -58.47 46.01
C TYR A 761 58.31 -58.64 47.48
N GLY A 762 57.26 -57.95 47.91
CA GLY A 762 56.77 -58.01 49.30
C GLY A 762 56.22 -59.37 49.73
N VAL A 763 55.65 -60.15 48.82
CA VAL A 763 55.16 -61.51 49.08
C VAL A 763 56.31 -62.54 49.08
N GLY A 764 57.52 -62.15 48.65
CA GLY A 764 58.70 -63.03 48.67
C GLY A 764 58.71 -64.10 47.57
N ILE A 765 57.94 -63.92 46.49
CA ILE A 765 57.87 -64.85 45.35
C ILE A 765 59.21 -64.88 44.60
N ILE A 766 59.90 -63.73 44.52
CA ILE A 766 61.26 -63.64 43.98
C ILE A 766 62.21 -63.45 45.17
N LYS A 767 62.89 -64.51 45.58
CA LYS A 767 64.07 -64.40 46.45
C LYS A 767 65.24 -63.88 45.61
N LEU A 768 65.55 -62.59 45.76
CA LEU A 768 66.77 -61.99 45.21
C LEU A 768 67.99 -62.45 46.04
N GLU A 769 68.33 -63.73 45.94
CA GLU A 769 69.49 -64.32 46.64
C GLU A 769 70.84 -63.97 45.97
N THR A 770 70.87 -63.22 44.86
CA THR A 770 72.08 -63.10 44.04
C THR A 770 72.51 -61.72 43.56
N LEU A 771 71.88 -60.60 43.96
CA LEU A 771 72.28 -59.27 43.44
C LEU A 771 72.90 -58.29 44.42
N TYR A 772 72.99 -58.56 45.72
CA TYR A 772 73.88 -57.79 46.59
C TYR A 772 74.27 -58.60 47.84
N THR A 773 75.44 -59.23 47.79
CA THR A 773 76.23 -59.52 49.00
C THR A 773 76.74 -58.20 49.60
N ILE A 774 75.83 -57.38 50.15
CA ILE A 774 76.20 -56.32 51.08
C ILE A 774 76.19 -56.95 52.46
N LYS A 775 77.39 -57.13 53.01
CA LYS A 775 77.62 -57.48 54.41
C LYS A 775 76.69 -56.67 55.32
N GLU A 776 76.05 -57.38 56.22
CA GLU A 776 75.13 -56.89 57.25
C GLU A 776 75.57 -55.52 57.82
N GLY A 777 74.84 -54.48 57.41
CA GLY A 777 74.94 -53.14 57.94
C GLY A 777 73.54 -52.53 58.10
N PRO A 778 73.35 -51.55 58.99
CA PRO A 778 72.05 -50.99 59.38
C PRO A 778 71.21 -50.33 58.24
N ASN A 779 71.66 -50.37 57.00
CA ASN A 779 71.05 -49.73 55.84
C ASN A 779 69.89 -50.51 55.19
N LEU A 780 69.70 -51.81 55.51
CA LEU A 780 68.59 -52.60 54.93
C LEU A 780 67.22 -52.16 55.45
N ARG A 781 67.13 -51.70 56.72
CA ARG A 781 65.90 -51.09 57.26
C ARG A 781 65.54 -49.78 56.56
N GLN A 782 66.53 -49.00 56.12
CA GLN A 782 66.28 -47.73 55.42
C GLN A 782 65.68 -47.97 54.02
N GLY A 783 66.12 -49.01 53.31
CA GLY A 783 65.53 -49.39 52.01
C GLY A 783 64.05 -49.76 52.11
N TRP A 784 63.65 -50.54 53.12
CA TRP A 784 62.25 -50.88 53.37
C TRP A 784 61.39 -49.67 53.80
N ILE A 785 61.96 -48.73 54.57
CA ILE A 785 61.28 -47.48 54.93
C ILE A 785 61.07 -46.61 53.67
N ILE A 786 62.07 -46.52 52.78
CA ILE A 786 61.94 -45.78 51.52
C ILE A 786 60.89 -46.42 50.61
N PHE A 787 60.89 -47.75 50.47
CA PHE A 787 59.87 -48.45 49.68
C PHE A 787 58.47 -48.32 50.28
N GLY A 788 58.34 -48.42 51.60
CA GLY A 788 57.08 -48.18 52.31
C GLY A 788 56.59 -46.74 52.13
N LEU A 789 57.49 -45.76 52.18
CA LEU A 789 57.17 -44.36 51.91
C LEU A 789 56.77 -44.11 50.45
N ILE A 790 57.41 -44.76 49.48
CA ILE A 790 57.01 -44.70 48.07
C ILE A 790 55.62 -45.33 47.88
N GLY A 791 55.33 -46.46 48.52
CA GLY A 791 54.01 -47.09 48.50
C GLY A 791 52.92 -46.24 49.17
N LEU A 792 53.23 -45.60 50.29
CA LEU A 792 52.34 -44.66 50.97
C LEU A 792 52.11 -43.39 50.15
N LEU A 793 53.15 -42.82 49.55
CA LEU A 793 53.06 -41.66 48.67
C LEU A 793 52.23 -42.01 47.42
N ALA A 794 52.41 -43.22 46.89
CA ALA A 794 51.61 -43.77 45.81
C ALA A 794 50.12 -43.87 46.19
N CYS A 795 49.80 -44.48 47.33
CA CYS A 795 48.43 -44.55 47.83
C CYS A 795 47.85 -43.16 48.11
N LEU A 796 48.66 -42.22 48.63
CA LEU A 796 48.25 -40.85 48.87
C LEU A 796 47.98 -40.10 47.56
N ILE A 797 48.79 -40.27 46.53
CA ILE A 797 48.58 -39.66 45.21
C ILE A 797 47.31 -40.24 44.55
N MET A 798 47.08 -41.55 44.65
CA MET A 798 45.84 -42.16 44.16
C MET A 798 44.62 -41.70 44.96
N TYR A 799 44.72 -41.63 46.29
CA TYR A 799 43.64 -41.17 47.16
C TYR A 799 43.34 -39.69 46.95
N LEU A 800 44.35 -38.84 46.80
CA LEU A 800 44.18 -37.43 46.46
C LEU A 800 43.58 -37.29 45.06
N GLY A 801 44.09 -38.03 44.06
CA GLY A 801 43.53 -38.06 42.72
C GLY A 801 42.05 -38.50 42.69
N TRP A 802 41.68 -39.49 43.50
CA TRP A 802 40.29 -39.93 43.67
C TRP A 802 39.44 -38.89 44.40
N LYS A 803 39.94 -38.31 45.49
CA LYS A 803 39.23 -37.29 46.27
C LYS A 803 39.05 -35.96 45.52
N PHE A 804 39.96 -35.65 44.59
CA PHE A 804 39.80 -34.52 43.67
C PHE A 804 38.79 -34.82 42.55
N LYS A 805 38.53 -36.09 42.21
CA LYS A 805 37.49 -36.50 41.26
C LYS A 805 36.07 -36.30 41.78
N ASP A 806 35.87 -36.39 43.11
CA ASP A 806 34.54 -36.21 43.75
C ASP A 806 34.22 -34.75 44.14
N ARG A 807 35.10 -33.80 43.84
CA ARG A 807 34.93 -32.37 44.19
C ARG A 807 34.72 -31.42 43.00
N ASP A 808 34.88 -31.91 41.78
CA ASP A 808 34.56 -31.20 40.52
C ASP A 808 33.35 -31.85 39.86
#